data_AF-A0A3E2HSJ7-F1
#
_entry.id   AF-A0A3E2HSJ7-F1
#
_cell.length_a   1.000
_cell.length_b   1.000
_cell.length_c   1.000
_cell.angle_alpha   90.00
_cell.angle_beta   90.00
_cell.angle_gamma   90.00
#
_symmetry.space_group_name_H-M   'P 1'
#
loop_
_entity.id
_entity.type
_entity.pdbx_description
1 polymer ?
#
loop_
_entity_poly.entity_id
_entity_poly.type
_entity_poly.pdbx_seq_one_letter_code
_entity_poly.pdbx_strand_id
1 'polypeptide(L)'
;MFSCFSFAVSISGLFATVSTTFSYPLYAGGAASAVWCWLISGFGCMCIALSVSELVSAYPTSGGLYFTCKYLVPPGWVAEVGWLCGWLNLLGQATGAASGEYGAAQLLLAAVSMGSDFKYTPTQGHTIAVMAGLFVVHGLINSLTTRALERFTRSYVVFHVVVLIAAIISLLVKQDNKHTAKYVFTDIQSESGWNPLGFSFLFGFLSVSWTMTDYDATAHIAEEIKQPELKCPWAISGALLFTYIGGWIFTIVLTICMGNPEDILSSPIGQPVAQIFYNVLGKGGGIFFTVAAFIVINFGQIVTIQATSRTIFAVSRDNMLPLSRVWYSINKHTGTPLNAVWLVVLFCTAINLIALGSYATVAAIFNVCAIALDWSYCIPILCKVLFGRFERGPWHLGKASTFVNLYAVTWTLFVSIIFVLPNFRPVTAANMNYASVILVAIALFSLVYWYSGARKKSAFRMIDFELSPEQQAIRNASREFAARHLKGARSLYEPLGPPNGKWEDRFRSLEPLYREAVAAGLIKGQIPEPLGGSGGPLIGAVLMVEEFYAVETSASLIIFGTALGLLPLIIAGTPEQHAKFFRPFLEGSGAPLASLVFSEPGGSANYVESGTPGLQTTAVLDGEEYIINGEKIWATNSSGWDDRGAQLQCVACRIVSSSTPPGIISTSPSSETAIIIVTREDIAANSKDAYVVLEHPRTVGHIAVNGPHVRFQGLRVPKSNLLAPPGSGPEVLDKAFTLSATMVGAMGVGIMRQTFDRALLWAKSNTRGSKEVMLQKQSVADLLIKIKIRCESTRALTWRAAHAFGRTPFGSELCYEAKILGSESAVESVQDAINLVGVTSYSRDQPFGDLLQDAIVLPIFDGGNIGIRRRQITNLFANESYDPWQATFGK
;
A
#
# COMPACT_ATOMS: atom_id res chain seq x y z
N MET A 1 -8.47 29.32 11.71
CA MET A 1 -9.23 28.93 12.91
C MET A 1 -10.71 29.17 12.69
N PHE A 2 -11.15 30.42 12.46
CA PHE A 2 -12.56 30.74 12.18
C PHE A 2 -13.20 29.93 11.04
N SER A 3 -12.51 29.78 9.89
CA SER A 3 -13.03 28.98 8.76
C SER A 3 -13.24 27.49 9.13
N CYS A 4 -12.25 26.87 9.79
CA CYS A 4 -12.34 25.48 10.26
C CYS A 4 -13.45 25.28 11.31
N PHE A 5 -13.60 26.24 12.23
CA PHE A 5 -14.67 26.23 13.21
C PHE A 5 -16.05 26.38 12.54
N SER A 6 -16.19 27.30 11.57
CA SER A 6 -17.42 27.46 10.80
C SER A 6 -17.79 26.17 10.08
N PHE A 7 -16.82 25.52 9.43
CA PHE A 7 -17.00 24.22 8.78
C PHE A 7 -17.48 23.14 9.77
N ALA A 8 -16.88 23.05 10.96
CA ALA A 8 -17.28 22.10 11.99
C ALA A 8 -18.65 22.42 12.62
N VAL A 9 -19.07 23.68 12.70
CA VAL A 9 -20.43 24.03 13.14
C VAL A 9 -21.45 23.69 12.05
N SER A 10 -21.10 23.89 10.77
CA SER A 10 -21.94 23.55 9.62
C SER A 10 -22.39 22.10 9.60
N ILE A 11 -21.49 21.16 9.93
CA ILE A 11 -21.85 19.74 9.88
C ILE A 11 -22.94 19.41 10.91
N SER A 12 -22.86 19.98 12.12
CA SER A 12 -23.86 19.75 13.17
C SER A 12 -25.19 20.46 12.91
N GLY A 13 -25.16 21.64 12.26
CA GLY A 13 -26.35 22.39 11.87
C GLY A 13 -27.41 22.57 12.96
N LEU A 14 -26.99 22.73 14.22
CA LEU A 14 -27.78 22.55 15.45
C LEU A 14 -29.27 22.93 15.37
N PHE A 15 -29.59 24.11 14.82
CA PHE A 15 -30.98 24.59 14.79
C PHE A 15 -31.86 23.70 13.89
N ALA A 16 -31.33 23.33 12.74
CA ALA A 16 -32.05 22.55 11.75
C ALA A 16 -32.07 21.05 12.11
N THR A 17 -30.96 20.53 12.62
CA THR A 17 -30.85 19.10 13.01
C THR A 17 -31.69 18.76 14.24
N VAL A 18 -31.81 19.68 15.21
CA VAL A 18 -32.83 19.55 16.27
C VAL A 18 -34.23 19.60 15.65
N SER A 19 -34.48 20.49 14.70
CA SER A 19 -35.80 20.62 14.07
C SER A 19 -36.26 19.34 13.37
N THR A 20 -35.34 18.60 12.72
CA THR A 20 -35.64 17.35 12.03
C THR A 20 -35.71 16.14 12.96
N THR A 21 -35.10 16.20 14.14
CA THR A 21 -34.98 15.04 15.05
C THR A 21 -35.81 15.15 16.34
N PHE A 22 -36.46 16.29 16.59
CA PHE A 22 -37.19 16.54 17.85
C PHE A 22 -38.34 15.56 18.12
N SER A 23 -38.85 14.88 17.09
CA SER A 23 -39.87 13.83 17.25
C SER A 23 -39.37 12.67 18.11
N TYR A 24 -38.09 12.29 18.00
CA TYR A 24 -37.50 11.14 18.69
C TYR A 24 -37.69 11.17 20.21
N PRO A 25 -37.22 12.20 20.93
CA PRO A 25 -37.43 12.27 22.36
C PRO A 25 -38.90 12.46 22.76
N LEU A 26 -39.72 13.14 21.94
CA LEU A 26 -41.11 13.39 22.28
C LEU A 26 -41.93 12.11 22.36
N TYR A 27 -41.87 11.21 21.38
CA TYR A 27 -42.59 9.93 21.46
C TYR A 27 -41.95 8.97 22.48
N ALA A 28 -40.65 9.12 22.73
CA ALA A 28 -39.87 8.25 23.62
C ALA A 28 -40.25 8.47 25.08
N GLY A 29 -40.35 9.72 25.53
CA GLY A 29 -40.62 10.05 26.92
C GLY A 29 -40.97 11.51 27.17
N GLY A 30 -41.55 12.20 26.18
CA GLY A 30 -42.08 13.56 26.36
C GLY A 30 -41.02 14.63 26.64
N ALA A 31 -41.42 15.66 27.39
CA ALA A 31 -40.59 16.84 27.63
C ALA A 31 -39.29 16.49 28.39
N ALA A 32 -39.38 15.64 29.42
CA ALA A 32 -38.20 15.25 30.20
C ALA A 32 -37.20 14.45 29.35
N SER A 33 -37.68 13.58 28.45
CA SER A 33 -36.80 12.87 27.51
C SER A 33 -36.05 13.84 26.62
N ALA A 34 -36.72 14.83 26.03
CA ALA A 34 -36.06 15.83 25.18
C ALA A 34 -34.92 16.55 25.90
N VAL A 35 -35.14 16.99 27.14
CA VAL A 35 -34.14 17.76 27.91
C VAL A 35 -33.00 16.89 28.42
N TRP A 36 -33.31 15.76 29.06
CA TRP A 36 -32.30 14.94 29.74
C TRP A 36 -31.57 14.00 28.78
N CYS A 37 -32.22 13.49 27.73
CA CYS A 37 -31.51 12.73 26.70
C CYS A 37 -30.46 13.60 26.01
N TRP A 38 -30.76 14.88 25.77
CA TRP A 38 -29.77 15.84 25.25
C TRP A 38 -28.57 15.98 26.17
N LEU A 39 -28.80 16.24 27.45
CA LEU A 39 -27.71 16.43 28.40
C LEU A 39 -26.81 15.17 28.51
N ILE A 40 -27.43 14.00 28.64
CA ILE A 40 -26.70 12.73 28.85
C ILE A 40 -25.99 12.29 27.56
N SER A 41 -26.72 12.25 26.44
CA SER A 41 -26.14 11.79 25.17
C SER A 41 -25.09 12.77 24.64
N GLY A 42 -25.33 14.07 24.79
CA GLY A 42 -24.37 15.08 24.38
C GLY A 42 -23.05 15.01 25.18
N PHE A 43 -23.08 14.59 26.45
CA PHE A 43 -21.86 14.30 27.20
C PHE A 43 -21.08 13.13 26.59
N GLY A 44 -21.78 12.04 26.22
CA GLY A 44 -21.21 10.91 25.48
C GLY A 44 -20.57 11.32 24.15
N CYS A 45 -21.32 12.05 23.33
CA CYS A 45 -20.84 12.61 22.05
C CYS A 45 -19.63 13.53 22.25
N MET A 46 -19.62 14.34 23.32
CA MET A 46 -18.49 15.21 23.64
C MET A 46 -17.23 14.42 24.00
N CYS A 47 -17.35 13.31 24.73
CA CYS A 47 -16.22 12.43 25.00
C CYS A 47 -15.65 11.81 23.72
N ILE A 48 -16.50 11.43 22.76
CA ILE A 48 -16.06 10.96 21.44
C ILE A 48 -15.33 12.11 20.73
N ALA A 49 -15.94 13.29 20.63
CA ALA A 49 -15.35 14.46 19.96
C ALA A 49 -13.98 14.86 20.52
N LEU A 50 -13.80 14.83 21.85
CA LEU A 50 -12.52 15.09 22.50
C LEU A 50 -11.47 14.01 22.17
N SER A 51 -11.89 12.75 22.14
CA SER A 51 -11.01 11.62 21.80
C SER A 51 -10.56 11.67 20.34
N VAL A 52 -11.49 11.99 19.42
CA VAL A 52 -11.22 12.23 18.00
C VAL A 52 -10.29 13.43 17.82
N SER A 53 -10.53 14.54 18.55
CA SER A 53 -9.65 15.71 18.52
C SER A 53 -8.21 15.35 18.89
N GLU A 54 -8.00 14.49 19.90
CA GLU A 54 -6.65 14.07 20.31
C GLU A 54 -5.98 13.21 19.23
N LEU A 55 -6.73 12.33 18.55
CA LEU A 55 -6.23 11.53 17.42
C LEU A 55 -5.89 12.41 16.20
N VAL A 56 -6.75 13.35 15.84
CA VAL A 56 -6.54 14.27 14.70
C VAL A 56 -5.38 15.22 14.97
N SER A 57 -5.16 15.62 16.23
CA SER A 57 -3.99 16.44 16.58
C SER A 57 -2.68 15.69 16.36
N ALA A 58 -2.64 14.39 16.70
CA ALA A 58 -1.46 13.56 16.50
C ALA A 58 -1.23 13.21 15.02
N TYR A 59 -2.31 12.93 14.28
CA TYR A 59 -2.24 12.40 12.92
C TYR A 59 -3.20 13.14 11.97
N PRO A 60 -2.95 14.41 11.63
CA PRO A 60 -3.82 15.18 10.76
C PRO A 60 -3.70 14.72 9.30
N THR A 61 -4.68 13.99 8.79
CA THR A 61 -4.70 13.49 7.40
C THR A 61 -6.11 13.47 6.82
N SER A 62 -6.21 13.68 5.50
CA SER A 62 -7.47 13.58 4.74
C SER A 62 -8.11 12.18 4.82
N GLY A 63 -7.30 11.14 5.07
CA GLY A 63 -7.76 9.76 5.32
C GLY A 63 -8.53 9.57 6.62
N GLY A 64 -8.75 10.62 7.42
CA GLY A 64 -9.57 10.55 8.63
C GLY A 64 -9.09 9.48 9.62
N LEU A 65 -10.00 8.98 10.44
CA LEU A 65 -9.63 8.08 11.53
C LEU A 65 -9.27 6.66 11.09
N TYR A 66 -9.73 6.18 9.93
CA TYR A 66 -9.33 4.85 9.45
C TYR A 66 -7.83 4.80 9.13
N PHE A 67 -7.26 5.88 8.59
CA PHE A 67 -5.82 5.95 8.35
C PHE A 67 -5.02 6.04 9.66
N THR A 68 -5.57 6.70 10.70
CA THR A 68 -4.88 6.79 12.00
C THR A 68 -4.62 5.42 12.64
N CYS A 69 -5.44 4.41 12.34
CA CYS A 69 -5.27 3.04 12.83
C CYS A 69 -3.86 2.49 12.56
N LYS A 70 -3.22 2.90 11.45
CA LYS A 70 -1.84 2.57 11.08
C LYS A 70 -0.82 2.83 12.20
N TYR A 71 -1.01 3.90 12.98
CA TYR A 71 -0.12 4.29 14.06
C TYR A 71 -0.52 3.68 15.41
N LEU A 72 -1.75 3.19 15.52
CA LEU A 72 -2.33 2.73 16.78
C LEU A 72 -2.21 1.22 16.95
N VAL A 73 -2.16 0.43 15.88
CA VAL A 73 -2.17 -1.04 15.95
C VAL A 73 -0.83 -1.67 15.55
N PRO A 74 -0.53 -2.92 15.96
CA PRO A 74 0.63 -3.67 15.49
C PRO A 74 0.62 -3.87 13.96
N PRO A 75 1.79 -3.98 13.28
CA PRO A 75 1.86 -4.03 11.81
C PRO A 75 0.98 -5.13 11.17
N GLY A 76 0.83 -6.28 11.84
CA GLY A 76 0.03 -7.40 11.36
C GLY A 76 -1.50 -7.21 11.41
N TRP A 77 -1.99 -6.13 12.02
CA TRP A 77 -3.43 -5.83 12.17
C TRP A 77 -3.85 -4.56 11.44
N VAL A 78 -2.90 -3.82 10.84
CA VAL A 78 -3.15 -2.50 10.22
C VAL A 78 -4.18 -2.62 9.10
N ALA A 79 -4.04 -3.65 8.26
CA ALA A 79 -4.90 -3.82 7.09
C ALA A 79 -6.33 -4.20 7.52
N GLU A 80 -6.49 -5.11 8.48
CA GLU A 80 -7.77 -5.59 8.97
C GLU A 80 -8.54 -4.49 9.74
N VAL A 81 -7.86 -3.79 10.65
CA VAL A 81 -8.48 -2.73 11.47
C VAL A 81 -8.77 -1.49 10.61
N GLY A 82 -7.83 -1.10 9.75
CA GLY A 82 -8.03 -0.01 8.79
C GLY A 82 -9.18 -0.29 7.83
N TRP A 83 -9.34 -1.54 7.38
CA TRP A 83 -10.46 -1.96 6.53
C TRP A 83 -11.81 -1.80 7.22
N LEU A 84 -11.95 -2.36 8.43
CA LEU A 84 -13.18 -2.28 9.21
C LEU A 84 -13.57 -0.82 9.49
N CYS A 85 -12.59 -0.03 9.94
CA CYS A 85 -12.79 1.38 10.25
C CYS A 85 -13.19 2.18 9.01
N GLY A 86 -12.55 1.94 7.85
CA GLY A 86 -12.84 2.66 6.61
C GLY A 86 -14.22 2.35 6.06
N TRP A 87 -14.67 1.10 6.12
CA TRP A 87 -16.01 0.71 5.68
C TRP A 87 -17.13 1.23 6.59
N LEU A 88 -16.90 1.24 7.91
CA LEU A 88 -17.85 1.83 8.87
C LEU A 88 -17.95 3.35 8.67
N ASN A 89 -16.82 4.03 8.48
CA ASN A 89 -16.80 5.47 8.23
C ASN A 89 -17.54 5.81 6.93
N LEU A 90 -17.26 5.08 5.84
CA LEU A 90 -17.94 5.27 4.55
C LEU A 90 -19.46 5.04 4.65
N LEU A 91 -19.88 3.97 5.33
CA LEU A 91 -21.29 3.69 5.57
C LEU A 91 -21.95 4.81 6.37
N GLY A 92 -21.32 5.22 7.45
CA GLY A 92 -21.80 6.29 8.33
C GLY A 92 -21.99 7.61 7.58
N GLN A 93 -20.98 8.04 6.81
CA GLN A 93 -21.07 9.29 6.04
C GLN A 93 -22.12 9.22 4.92
N ALA A 94 -22.23 8.09 4.22
CA ALA A 94 -23.26 7.92 3.19
C ALA A 94 -24.69 7.97 3.77
N THR A 95 -24.91 7.30 4.89
CA THR A 95 -26.22 7.30 5.58
C THR A 95 -26.50 8.64 6.27
N GLY A 96 -25.47 9.36 6.73
CA GLY A 96 -25.56 10.73 7.20
C GLY A 96 -26.03 11.70 6.11
N ALA A 97 -25.40 11.65 4.93
CA ALA A 97 -25.82 12.43 3.77
C ALA A 97 -27.26 12.08 3.36
N ALA A 98 -27.59 10.79 3.27
CA ALA A 98 -28.94 10.34 2.89
C ALA A 98 -30.02 10.82 3.88
N SER A 99 -29.79 10.67 5.19
CA SER A 99 -30.73 11.09 6.23
C SER A 99 -30.87 12.61 6.33
N GLY A 100 -29.77 13.35 6.22
CA GLY A 100 -29.77 14.81 6.26
C GLY A 100 -30.51 15.46 5.10
N GLU A 101 -30.30 14.97 3.88
CA GLU A 101 -30.99 15.46 2.68
C GLU A 101 -32.50 15.15 2.73
N TYR A 102 -32.88 14.01 3.31
CA TYR A 102 -34.29 13.70 3.56
C TYR A 102 -34.91 14.70 4.56
N GLY A 103 -34.21 15.02 5.65
CA GLY A 103 -34.64 16.04 6.61
C GLY A 103 -34.77 17.44 5.98
N ALA A 104 -33.84 17.81 5.09
CA ALA A 104 -33.92 19.06 4.33
C ALA A 104 -35.18 19.11 3.46
N ALA A 105 -35.49 18.03 2.75
CA ALA A 105 -36.72 17.93 1.98
C ALA A 105 -37.98 18.04 2.85
N GLN A 106 -38.00 17.43 4.03
CA GLN A 106 -39.12 17.57 4.97
C GLN A 106 -39.32 19.01 5.45
N LEU A 107 -38.24 19.73 5.78
CA LEU A 107 -38.33 21.14 6.19
C LEU A 107 -38.87 22.03 5.07
N LEU A 108 -38.41 21.83 3.83
CA LEU A 108 -38.93 22.58 2.68
C LEU A 108 -40.43 22.32 2.47
N LEU A 109 -40.83 21.06 2.48
CA LEU A 109 -42.23 20.67 2.27
C LEU A 109 -43.13 21.10 3.43
N ALA A 110 -42.60 21.15 4.65
CA ALA A 110 -43.28 21.73 5.81
C ALA A 110 -43.58 23.22 5.62
N ALA A 111 -42.61 24.00 5.13
CA ALA A 111 -42.80 25.41 4.82
C ALA A 111 -43.83 25.61 3.68
N VAL A 112 -43.82 24.77 2.66
CA VAL A 112 -44.81 24.79 1.56
C VAL A 112 -46.21 24.46 2.09
N SER A 113 -46.35 23.45 2.95
CA SER A 113 -47.63 23.08 3.56
C SER A 113 -48.21 24.24 4.38
N MET A 114 -47.42 24.86 5.26
CA MET A 114 -47.83 26.06 6.00
C MET A 114 -48.18 27.23 5.07
N GLY A 115 -47.39 27.45 4.02
CA GLY A 115 -47.63 28.49 3.00
C GLY A 115 -48.97 28.31 2.28
N SER A 116 -49.34 27.06 2.01
CA SER A 116 -50.60 26.66 1.35
C SER A 116 -51.83 26.67 2.27
N ASP A 117 -51.70 27.11 3.51
CA ASP A 117 -52.74 26.98 4.55
C ASP A 117 -53.17 25.53 4.76
N PHE A 118 -52.20 24.61 4.78
CA PHE A 118 -52.39 23.17 4.96
C PHE A 118 -53.26 22.47 3.90
N LYS A 119 -53.52 23.13 2.76
CA LYS A 119 -54.18 22.51 1.60
C LYS A 119 -53.29 21.46 0.94
N TYR A 120 -51.98 21.60 1.06
CA TYR A 120 -50.99 20.64 0.59
C TYR A 120 -50.45 19.82 1.77
N THR A 121 -50.52 18.49 1.67
CA THR A 121 -49.90 17.56 2.61
C THR A 121 -48.74 16.82 1.91
N PRO A 122 -47.51 16.88 2.45
CA PRO A 122 -46.37 16.16 1.87
C PRO A 122 -46.61 14.65 1.86
N THR A 123 -46.37 14.00 0.73
CA THR A 123 -46.34 12.53 0.64
C THR A 123 -44.89 12.06 0.66
N GLN A 124 -44.67 10.79 0.97
CA GLN A 124 -43.33 10.21 0.94
C GLN A 124 -42.67 10.31 -0.44
N GLY A 125 -43.45 10.20 -1.52
CA GLY A 125 -42.99 10.43 -2.88
C GLY A 125 -42.55 11.87 -3.13
N HIS A 126 -43.28 12.86 -2.60
CA HIS A 126 -42.88 14.28 -2.68
C HIS A 126 -41.54 14.51 -1.96
N THR A 127 -41.36 13.95 -0.76
CA THR A 127 -40.11 14.10 0.01
C THR A 127 -38.93 13.49 -0.73
N ILE A 128 -39.07 12.30 -1.30
CA ILE A 128 -38.00 11.64 -2.06
C ILE A 128 -37.66 12.40 -3.35
N ALA A 129 -38.66 12.92 -4.07
CA ALA A 129 -38.43 13.71 -5.27
C ALA A 129 -37.65 15.02 -4.96
N VAL A 130 -38.06 15.72 -3.90
CA VAL A 130 -37.35 16.94 -3.44
C VAL A 130 -35.93 16.62 -2.98
N MET A 131 -35.76 15.56 -2.19
CA MET A 131 -34.45 15.11 -1.71
C MET A 131 -33.49 14.79 -2.87
N ALA A 132 -33.95 14.06 -3.89
CA ALA A 132 -33.14 13.77 -5.07
C ALA A 132 -32.76 15.06 -5.83
N GLY A 133 -33.68 16.01 -5.95
CA GLY A 133 -33.41 17.33 -6.52
C GLY A 133 -32.37 18.13 -5.73
N LEU A 134 -32.46 18.14 -4.41
CA LEU A 134 -31.49 18.81 -3.55
C LEU A 134 -30.10 18.16 -3.63
N PHE A 135 -30.01 16.82 -3.70
CA PHE A 135 -28.74 16.14 -3.92
C PHE A 135 -28.05 16.59 -5.22
N VAL A 136 -28.81 16.76 -6.30
CA VAL A 136 -28.27 17.28 -7.57
C VAL A 136 -27.73 18.69 -7.37
N VAL A 137 -28.47 19.56 -6.67
CA VAL A 137 -28.02 20.94 -6.37
C VAL A 137 -26.74 20.92 -5.52
N HIS A 138 -26.70 20.15 -4.45
CA HIS A 138 -25.52 20.05 -3.58
C HIS A 138 -24.32 19.38 -4.28
N GLY A 139 -24.56 18.43 -5.18
CA GLY A 139 -23.54 17.83 -6.05
C GLY A 139 -22.94 18.82 -7.03
N LEU A 140 -23.76 19.70 -7.62
CA LEU A 140 -23.30 20.80 -8.47
C LEU A 140 -22.45 21.80 -7.69
N ILE A 141 -22.86 22.16 -6.47
CA ILE A 141 -22.07 23.05 -5.59
C ILE A 141 -20.73 22.38 -5.23
N ASN A 142 -20.74 21.09 -4.88
CA ASN A 142 -19.53 20.33 -4.58
C ASN A 142 -18.65 20.04 -5.81
N SER A 143 -19.13 20.34 -7.01
CA SER A 143 -18.35 20.31 -8.24
C SER A 143 -17.61 21.64 -8.52
N LEU A 144 -17.83 22.68 -7.72
CA LEU A 144 -17.12 23.95 -7.83
C LEU A 144 -15.66 23.83 -7.34
N THR A 145 -14.85 24.87 -7.64
CA THR A 145 -13.46 24.93 -7.17
C THR A 145 -13.38 24.97 -5.63
N THR A 146 -12.31 24.41 -5.06
CA THR A 146 -12.08 24.40 -3.60
C THR A 146 -12.16 25.80 -2.97
N ARG A 147 -11.67 26.83 -3.67
CA ARG A 147 -11.75 28.24 -3.21
C ARG A 147 -13.18 28.77 -3.17
N ALA A 148 -14.04 28.34 -4.09
CA ALA A 148 -15.45 28.74 -4.09
C ALA A 148 -16.21 28.09 -2.94
N LEU A 149 -15.95 26.79 -2.68
CA LEU A 149 -16.52 26.06 -1.54
C LEU A 149 -16.14 26.71 -0.20
N GLU A 150 -14.87 27.06 0.00
CA GLU A 150 -14.41 27.72 1.23
C GLU A 150 -15.11 29.07 1.46
N ARG A 151 -15.31 29.89 0.42
CA ARG A 151 -16.01 31.17 0.56
C ARG A 151 -17.46 30.98 0.96
N PHE A 152 -18.11 29.94 0.44
CA PHE A 152 -19.51 29.63 0.72
C PHE A 152 -19.72 29.23 2.18
N THR A 153 -18.82 28.41 2.74
CA THR A 153 -18.94 27.90 4.12
C THR A 153 -18.50 28.91 5.19
N ARG A 154 -17.73 29.95 4.83
CA ARG A 154 -17.16 30.89 5.81
C ARG A 154 -18.17 31.79 6.52
N SER A 155 -19.27 32.17 5.85
CA SER A 155 -20.30 33.06 6.43
C SER A 155 -21.41 32.31 7.16
N TYR A 156 -21.45 30.98 7.03
CA TYR A 156 -22.52 30.14 7.58
C TYR A 156 -22.70 30.30 9.09
N VAL A 157 -21.61 30.20 9.86
CA VAL A 157 -21.70 30.14 11.33
C VAL A 157 -22.37 31.38 11.92
N VAL A 158 -22.18 32.55 11.30
CA VAL A 158 -22.82 33.79 11.72
C VAL A 158 -24.33 33.71 11.52
N PHE A 159 -24.78 33.27 10.34
CA PHE A 159 -26.20 33.11 10.04
C PHE A 159 -26.85 32.11 10.99
N HIS A 160 -26.23 30.94 11.18
CA HIS A 160 -26.76 29.89 12.06
C HIS A 160 -26.89 30.35 13.52
N VAL A 161 -25.85 30.98 14.08
CA VAL A 161 -25.89 31.49 15.46
C VAL A 161 -26.98 32.56 15.63
N VAL A 162 -27.10 33.48 14.66
CA VAL A 162 -28.14 34.52 14.69
C VAL A 162 -29.54 33.92 14.64
N VAL A 163 -29.78 32.95 13.74
CA VAL A 163 -31.06 32.26 13.63
C VAL A 163 -31.40 31.52 14.93
N LEU A 164 -30.45 30.81 15.53
CA LEU A 164 -30.66 30.07 16.78
C LEU A 164 -31.05 31.02 17.93
N ILE A 165 -30.32 32.12 18.11
CA ILE A 165 -30.61 33.11 19.16
C ILE A 165 -31.96 33.77 18.89
N ALA A 166 -32.25 34.17 17.65
CA ALA A 166 -33.53 34.76 17.27
C ALA A 166 -34.69 33.80 17.52
N ALA A 167 -34.50 32.51 17.24
CA ALA A 167 -35.49 31.46 17.47
C ALA A 167 -35.81 31.29 18.97
N ILE A 168 -34.78 31.23 19.80
CA ILE A 168 -34.91 31.14 21.27
C ILE A 168 -35.66 32.36 21.83
N ILE A 169 -35.23 33.57 21.46
CA ILE A 169 -35.86 34.81 21.94
C ILE A 169 -37.30 34.90 21.47
N SER A 170 -37.58 34.58 20.20
CA SER A 170 -38.93 34.69 19.64
C SER A 170 -39.91 33.76 20.33
N LEU A 171 -39.54 32.51 20.58
CA LEU A 171 -40.40 31.55 21.31
C LEU A 171 -40.66 32.00 22.74
N LEU A 172 -39.63 32.44 23.47
CA LEU A 172 -39.76 32.87 24.86
C LEU A 172 -40.60 34.15 25.00
N VAL A 173 -40.47 35.10 24.07
CA VAL A 173 -41.21 36.36 24.11
C VAL A 173 -42.67 36.20 23.69
N LYS A 174 -42.96 35.33 22.71
CA LYS A 174 -44.30 35.24 22.10
C LYS A 174 -45.20 34.15 22.66
N GLN A 175 -44.65 33.13 23.32
CA GLN A 175 -45.49 32.11 23.94
C GLN A 175 -46.07 32.63 25.26
N ASP A 176 -47.37 32.87 25.34
CA ASP A 176 -48.02 33.32 26.57
C ASP A 176 -48.18 32.16 27.58
N ASN A 177 -48.51 30.96 27.09
CA ASN A 177 -48.77 29.78 27.93
C ASN A 177 -47.54 28.87 27.99
N LYS A 178 -46.56 29.25 28.83
CA LYS A 178 -45.34 28.47 29.05
C LYS A 178 -45.57 27.33 30.03
N HIS A 179 -45.01 26.16 29.72
CA HIS A 179 -45.00 25.03 30.65
C HIS A 179 -44.18 25.32 31.91
N THR A 180 -44.58 24.73 33.02
CA THR A 180 -43.84 24.87 34.30
C THR A 180 -42.53 24.11 34.27
N ALA A 181 -41.55 24.53 35.08
CA ALA A 181 -40.29 23.79 35.23
C ALA A 181 -40.51 22.33 35.64
N LYS A 182 -41.53 22.06 36.47
CA LYS A 182 -41.90 20.69 36.86
C LYS A 182 -42.24 19.85 35.62
N TYR A 183 -43.05 20.36 34.70
CA TYR A 183 -43.38 19.66 33.47
C TYR A 183 -42.13 19.40 32.63
N VAL A 184 -41.34 20.43 32.35
CA VAL A 184 -40.15 20.36 31.49
C VAL A 184 -39.14 19.31 31.96
N PHE A 185 -38.92 19.18 33.27
CA PHE A 185 -37.89 18.28 33.82
C PHE A 185 -38.42 16.93 34.32
N THR A 186 -39.73 16.75 34.50
CA THR A 186 -40.28 15.51 35.10
C THR A 186 -41.40 14.84 34.32
N ASP A 187 -41.96 15.48 33.29
CA ASP A 187 -43.00 14.87 32.45
C ASP A 187 -42.41 13.75 31.58
N ILE A 188 -42.87 12.52 31.83
CA ILE A 188 -42.50 11.34 31.07
C ILE A 188 -43.79 10.73 30.51
N GLN A 189 -44.02 10.97 29.22
CA GLN A 189 -45.12 10.39 28.45
C GLN A 189 -44.54 9.70 27.23
N SER A 190 -44.96 8.46 26.98
CA SER A 190 -44.39 7.65 25.90
C SER A 190 -45.49 7.02 25.05
N GLU A 191 -45.35 7.17 23.74
CA GLU A 191 -46.19 6.49 22.73
C GLU A 191 -45.49 5.24 22.17
N SER A 192 -44.29 4.93 22.65
CA SER A 192 -43.46 3.81 22.17
C SER A 192 -44.04 2.41 22.46
N GLY A 193 -44.96 2.28 23.43
CA GLY A 193 -45.47 0.97 23.87
C GLY A 193 -44.45 0.08 24.60
N TRP A 194 -43.26 0.58 24.91
CA TRP A 194 -42.25 -0.12 25.73
C TRP A 194 -42.54 0.04 27.23
N ASN A 195 -42.27 -1.01 28.01
CA ASN A 195 -42.45 -1.05 29.47
C ASN A 195 -41.21 -1.69 30.11
N PRO A 196 -40.60 -1.11 31.17
CA PRO A 196 -40.98 0.12 31.89
C PRO A 196 -40.80 1.41 31.06
N LEU A 197 -41.58 2.45 31.39
CA LEU A 197 -41.51 3.80 30.78
C LEU A 197 -40.09 4.38 30.74
N GLY A 198 -39.27 4.11 31.77
CA GLY A 198 -37.88 4.53 31.82
C GLY A 198 -36.99 3.89 30.74
N PHE A 199 -37.40 2.78 30.14
CA PHE A 199 -36.70 2.17 29.00
C PHE A 199 -37.00 2.91 27.70
N SER A 200 -38.26 3.31 27.48
CA SER A 200 -38.68 4.09 26.31
C SER A 200 -37.91 5.41 26.18
N PHE A 201 -37.63 6.03 27.32
CA PHE A 201 -36.84 7.26 27.42
C PHE A 201 -35.50 7.19 26.65
N LEU A 202 -34.86 6.01 26.59
CA LEU A 202 -33.55 5.84 25.96
C LEU A 202 -33.58 6.09 24.43
N PHE A 203 -34.73 5.94 23.78
CA PHE A 203 -34.86 6.23 22.34
C PHE A 203 -34.68 7.71 22.00
N GLY A 204 -34.85 8.62 22.99
CA GLY A 204 -34.59 10.03 22.83
C GLY A 204 -33.11 10.37 22.58
N PHE A 205 -32.17 9.48 22.91
CA PHE A 205 -30.74 9.71 22.66
C PHE A 205 -30.41 9.85 21.16
N LEU A 206 -31.23 9.28 20.28
CA LEU A 206 -31.00 9.31 18.83
C LEU A 206 -30.97 10.72 18.26
N SER A 207 -31.84 11.63 18.75
CA SER A 207 -31.86 13.03 18.29
C SER A 207 -30.51 13.71 18.48
N VAL A 208 -29.85 13.40 19.59
CA VAL A 208 -28.59 14.01 20.01
C VAL A 208 -27.42 13.34 19.33
N SER A 209 -27.39 12.00 19.30
CA SER A 209 -26.33 11.22 18.67
C SER A 209 -26.25 11.49 17.18
N TRP A 210 -27.38 11.71 16.50
CA TRP A 210 -27.39 12.11 15.10
C TRP A 210 -27.01 13.60 14.91
N THR A 211 -27.46 14.50 15.80
CA THR A 211 -27.12 15.94 15.68
C THR A 211 -25.64 16.22 15.94
N MET A 212 -25.05 15.50 16.89
CA MET A 212 -23.65 15.62 17.28
C MET A 212 -22.84 14.45 16.71
N THR A 213 -22.94 14.16 15.41
CA THR A 213 -22.12 13.13 14.74
C THR A 213 -21.11 13.76 13.76
N ASP A 214 -20.42 12.93 12.98
CA ASP A 214 -19.42 13.32 11.96
C ASP A 214 -18.27 14.18 12.54
N TYR A 215 -17.76 13.76 13.71
CA TYR A 215 -16.76 14.50 14.48
C TYR A 215 -15.46 14.75 13.70
N ASP A 216 -15.11 13.88 12.75
CA ASP A 216 -13.89 13.96 11.96
C ASP A 216 -14.06 14.68 10.61
N ALA A 217 -15.21 15.31 10.35
CA ALA A 217 -15.46 16.08 9.12
C ALA A 217 -14.31 17.05 8.78
N THR A 218 -13.76 17.72 9.80
CA THR A 218 -12.60 18.64 9.61
C THR A 218 -11.28 17.93 9.34
N ALA A 219 -11.12 16.66 9.74
CA ALA A 219 -9.93 15.87 9.44
C ALA A 219 -9.81 15.59 7.94
N HIS A 220 -10.94 15.38 7.25
CA HIS A 220 -10.95 15.13 5.80
C HIS A 220 -10.42 16.29 4.95
N ILE A 221 -10.40 17.51 5.50
CA ILE A 221 -9.82 18.69 4.85
C ILE A 221 -8.49 19.13 5.49
N ALA A 222 -7.86 18.28 6.32
CA ALA A 222 -6.63 18.63 7.04
C ALA A 222 -5.49 19.08 6.11
N GLU A 223 -5.37 18.48 4.91
CA GLU A 223 -4.35 18.82 3.90
C GLU A 223 -4.53 20.23 3.32
N GLU A 224 -5.73 20.81 3.42
CA GLU A 224 -6.06 22.14 2.93
C GLU A 224 -5.85 23.23 4.02
N ILE A 225 -5.57 22.82 5.27
CA ILE A 225 -5.46 23.70 6.44
C ILE A 225 -3.99 23.94 6.79
N LYS A 226 -3.61 25.19 7.06
CA LYS A 226 -2.29 25.52 7.64
C LYS A 226 -2.27 25.14 9.13
N GLN A 227 -1.30 24.36 9.59
CA GLN A 227 -1.19 23.86 10.98
C GLN A 227 -2.43 23.05 11.43
N PRO A 228 -2.78 21.97 10.71
CA PRO A 228 -3.96 21.18 10.99
C PRO A 228 -3.91 20.49 12.37
N GLU A 229 -2.72 20.14 12.86
CA GLU A 229 -2.46 19.52 14.16
C GLU A 229 -2.96 20.37 15.36
N LEU A 230 -3.10 21.69 15.17
CA LEU A 230 -3.65 22.62 16.16
C LEU A 230 -5.07 23.06 15.80
N LYS A 231 -5.34 23.38 14.53
CA LYS A 231 -6.62 24.02 14.16
C LYS A 231 -7.78 23.04 14.07
N CYS A 232 -7.56 21.83 13.58
CA CYS A 232 -8.61 20.81 13.49
C CYS A 232 -9.12 20.38 14.87
N PRO A 233 -8.28 19.98 15.86
CA PRO A 233 -8.79 19.57 17.17
C PRO A 233 -9.56 20.68 17.91
N TRP A 234 -9.11 21.93 17.80
CA TRP A 234 -9.84 23.07 18.37
C TRP A 234 -11.17 23.33 17.65
N ALA A 235 -11.22 23.15 16.33
CA ALA A 235 -12.46 23.30 15.56
C ALA A 235 -13.49 22.22 15.94
N ILE A 236 -13.07 20.96 16.05
CA ILE A 236 -13.92 19.83 16.44
C ILE A 236 -14.45 20.06 17.85
N SER A 237 -13.56 20.13 18.84
CA SER A 237 -13.96 20.27 20.25
C SER A 237 -14.80 21.52 20.51
N GLY A 238 -14.43 22.66 19.92
CA GLY A 238 -15.17 23.91 20.07
C GLY A 238 -16.56 23.86 19.45
N ALA A 239 -16.69 23.33 18.22
CA ALA A 239 -17.98 23.27 17.52
C ALA A 239 -18.95 22.33 18.23
N LEU A 240 -18.48 21.16 18.67
CA LEU A 240 -19.31 20.19 19.38
C LEU A 240 -19.72 20.69 20.77
N LEU A 241 -18.85 21.44 21.47
CA LEU A 241 -19.22 22.09 22.73
C LEU A 241 -20.33 23.13 22.52
N PHE A 242 -20.23 23.93 21.45
CA PHE A 242 -21.29 24.87 21.06
C PHE A 242 -22.61 24.14 20.78
N THR A 243 -22.58 23.06 20.00
CA THR A 243 -23.76 22.26 19.68
C THR A 243 -24.35 21.61 20.93
N TYR A 244 -23.51 21.10 21.83
CA TYR A 244 -23.95 20.48 23.08
C TYR A 244 -24.72 21.46 23.99
N ILE A 245 -24.11 22.59 24.32
CA ILE A 245 -24.71 23.59 25.23
C ILE A 245 -25.89 24.29 24.54
N GLY A 246 -25.69 24.75 23.30
CA GLY A 246 -26.71 25.48 22.55
C GLY A 246 -27.96 24.64 22.31
N GLY A 247 -27.79 23.36 22.00
CA GLY A 247 -28.91 22.46 21.75
C GLY A 247 -29.67 22.07 23.02
N TRP A 248 -28.99 21.99 24.17
CA TRP A 248 -29.65 21.75 25.44
C TRP A 248 -30.56 22.92 25.80
N ILE A 249 -30.04 24.15 25.68
CA ILE A 249 -30.80 25.38 25.88
C ILE A 249 -31.98 25.45 24.91
N PHE A 250 -31.73 25.19 23.62
CA PHE A 250 -32.78 25.25 22.61
C PHE A 250 -33.88 24.21 22.87
N THR A 251 -33.52 22.99 23.26
CA THR A 251 -34.47 21.92 23.60
C THR A 251 -35.30 22.25 24.83
N ILE A 252 -34.70 22.87 25.86
CA ILE A 252 -35.44 23.40 27.02
C ILE A 252 -36.45 24.45 26.56
N VAL A 253 -36.06 25.38 25.69
CA VAL A 253 -36.96 26.42 25.18
C VAL A 253 -38.10 25.84 24.36
N LEU A 254 -37.81 24.86 23.50
CA LEU A 254 -38.84 24.15 22.73
C LEU A 254 -39.85 23.48 23.66
N THR A 255 -39.40 22.74 24.67
CA THR A 255 -40.29 22.05 25.62
C THR A 255 -41.07 23.01 26.52
N ILE A 256 -40.51 24.17 26.89
CA ILE A 256 -41.24 25.23 27.59
C ILE A 256 -42.36 25.79 26.70
N CYS A 257 -42.10 25.95 25.41
CA CYS A 257 -42.98 26.69 24.50
C CYS A 257 -43.87 25.84 23.59
N MET A 258 -43.75 24.50 23.61
CA MET A 258 -44.38 23.66 22.59
C MET A 258 -45.91 23.61 22.63
N GLY A 259 -46.52 23.69 23.81
CA GLY A 259 -47.95 23.38 23.98
C GLY A 259 -48.17 21.88 24.19
N ASN A 260 -49.28 21.33 23.70
CA ASN A 260 -49.60 19.90 23.84
C ASN A 260 -48.74 19.05 22.87
N PRO A 261 -47.94 18.08 23.36
CA PRO A 261 -47.12 17.22 22.51
C PRO A 261 -47.92 16.41 21.46
N GLU A 262 -49.11 15.94 21.81
CA GLU A 262 -49.94 15.07 20.96
C GLU A 262 -50.39 15.81 19.68
N ASP A 263 -50.77 17.08 19.81
CA ASP A 263 -51.19 17.94 18.69
C ASP A 263 -50.03 18.23 17.71
N ILE A 264 -48.81 18.23 18.23
CA ILE A 264 -47.61 18.53 17.44
C ILE A 264 -47.12 17.27 16.71
N LEU A 265 -47.20 16.11 17.36
CA LEU A 265 -46.82 14.82 16.78
C LEU A 265 -47.82 14.35 15.72
N SER A 266 -49.11 14.64 15.91
CA SER A 266 -50.17 14.30 14.95
C SER A 266 -50.28 15.29 13.77
N SER A 267 -49.47 16.35 13.74
CA SER A 267 -49.51 17.36 12.69
C SER A 267 -49.22 16.77 11.30
N PRO A 268 -50.03 17.09 10.26
CA PRO A 268 -49.81 16.64 8.89
C PRO A 268 -48.54 17.24 8.26
N ILE A 269 -47.90 18.23 8.90
CA ILE A 269 -46.61 18.79 8.49
C ILE A 269 -45.49 17.75 8.70
N GLY A 270 -45.61 16.88 9.71
CA GLY A 270 -44.60 15.88 10.06
C GLY A 270 -43.28 16.47 10.58
N GLN A 271 -43.28 17.74 11.01
CA GLN A 271 -42.11 18.44 11.57
C GLN A 271 -42.50 19.16 12.87
N PRO A 272 -42.27 18.55 14.05
CA PRO A 272 -42.71 19.09 15.35
C PRO A 272 -42.25 20.51 15.64
N VAL A 273 -40.98 20.83 15.37
CA VAL A 273 -40.44 22.16 15.65
C VAL A 273 -41.07 23.22 14.75
N ALA A 274 -41.30 22.91 13.47
CA ALA A 274 -42.00 23.81 12.55
C ALA A 274 -43.42 24.12 13.05
N GLN A 275 -44.12 23.09 13.53
CA GLN A 275 -45.46 23.24 14.12
C GLN A 275 -45.44 24.10 15.40
N ILE A 276 -44.43 23.95 16.26
CA ILE A 276 -44.27 24.81 17.45
C ILE A 276 -44.14 26.28 17.05
N PHE A 277 -43.27 26.59 16.08
CA PHE A 277 -43.13 27.97 15.60
C PHE A 277 -44.42 28.50 14.97
N TYR A 278 -45.16 27.67 14.21
CA TYR A 278 -46.45 28.04 13.65
C TYR A 278 -47.48 28.35 14.75
N ASN A 279 -47.55 27.52 15.79
CA ASN A 279 -48.50 27.69 16.89
C ASN A 279 -48.20 28.95 17.71
N VAL A 280 -46.92 29.26 17.95
CA VAL A 280 -46.49 30.38 18.80
C VAL A 280 -46.42 31.71 18.05
N LEU A 281 -45.95 31.71 16.81
CA LEU A 281 -45.67 32.93 16.04
C LEU A 281 -46.65 33.17 14.88
N GLY A 282 -47.58 32.24 14.65
CA GLY A 282 -48.47 32.24 13.50
C GLY A 282 -47.77 31.87 12.18
N LYS A 283 -48.53 31.89 11.09
CA LYS A 283 -48.08 31.48 9.74
C LYS A 283 -46.76 32.11 9.31
N GLY A 284 -46.61 33.43 9.47
CA GLY A 284 -45.41 34.16 9.05
C GLY A 284 -44.16 33.70 9.79
N GLY A 285 -44.23 33.61 11.12
CA GLY A 285 -43.09 33.17 11.95
C GLY A 285 -42.75 31.69 11.76
N GLY A 286 -43.78 30.84 11.67
CA GLY A 286 -43.62 29.40 11.37
C GLY A 286 -42.87 29.15 10.07
N ILE A 287 -43.29 29.82 8.98
CA ILE A 287 -42.61 29.73 7.68
C ILE A 287 -41.19 30.26 7.77
N PHE A 288 -40.99 31.44 8.37
CA PHE A 288 -39.66 32.06 8.46
C PHE A 288 -38.63 31.15 9.14
N PHE A 289 -38.94 30.63 10.33
CA PHE A 289 -38.00 29.79 11.08
C PHE A 289 -37.81 28.42 10.44
N THR A 290 -38.83 27.88 9.76
CA THR A 290 -38.71 26.62 9.02
C THR A 290 -37.84 26.78 7.77
N VAL A 291 -37.98 27.89 7.04
CA VAL A 291 -37.09 28.22 5.91
C VAL A 291 -35.67 28.51 6.41
N ALA A 292 -35.51 29.16 7.55
CA ALA A 292 -34.20 29.35 8.16
C ALA A 292 -33.55 28.00 8.54
N ALA A 293 -34.32 27.06 9.09
CA ALA A 293 -33.85 25.69 9.37
C ALA A 293 -33.46 24.98 8.07
N PHE A 294 -34.30 25.09 7.03
CA PHE A 294 -33.99 24.55 5.70
C PHE A 294 -32.65 25.10 5.18
N ILE A 295 -32.43 26.42 5.20
CA ILE A 295 -31.17 27.01 4.78
C ILE A 295 -30.00 26.44 5.60
N VAL A 296 -30.14 26.38 6.93
CA VAL A 296 -29.10 25.88 7.84
C VAL A 296 -28.69 24.44 7.53
N ILE A 297 -29.65 23.53 7.25
CA ILE A 297 -29.33 22.13 6.94
C ILE A 297 -28.70 21.95 5.55
N ASN A 298 -29.06 22.77 4.55
CA ASN A 298 -28.46 22.69 3.21
C ASN A 298 -26.95 22.98 3.25
N PHE A 299 -26.52 23.97 4.05
CA PHE A 299 -25.08 24.20 4.28
C PHE A 299 -24.39 22.98 4.92
N GLY A 300 -25.05 22.30 5.85
CA GLY A 300 -24.55 21.05 6.44
C GLY A 300 -24.42 19.93 5.40
N GLN A 301 -25.40 19.78 4.51
CA GLN A 301 -25.36 18.77 3.45
C GLN A 301 -24.28 19.03 2.41
N ILE A 302 -24.05 20.30 2.04
CA ILE A 302 -22.94 20.68 1.17
C ILE A 302 -21.61 20.22 1.78
N VAL A 303 -21.39 20.47 3.08
CA VAL A 303 -20.20 20.04 3.82
C VAL A 303 -20.13 18.51 3.96
N THR A 304 -21.25 17.84 4.16
CA THR A 304 -21.32 16.37 4.27
C THR A 304 -20.89 15.70 2.98
N ILE A 305 -21.40 16.14 1.82
CA ILE A 305 -20.98 15.63 0.50
C ILE A 305 -19.50 15.97 0.25
N GLN A 306 -19.05 17.15 0.69
CA GLN A 306 -17.66 17.57 0.60
C GLN A 306 -16.71 16.61 1.35
N ALA A 307 -17.08 16.20 2.57
CA ALA A 307 -16.33 15.23 3.37
C ALA A 307 -16.42 13.81 2.79
N THR A 308 -17.63 13.33 2.49
CA THR A 308 -17.89 11.97 2.00
C THR A 308 -17.17 11.69 0.68
N SER A 309 -17.16 12.64 -0.25
CA SER A 309 -16.46 12.49 -1.53
C SER A 309 -14.94 12.39 -1.37
N ARG A 310 -14.36 13.08 -0.38
CA ARG A 310 -12.93 12.96 -0.01
C ARG A 310 -12.63 11.63 0.64
N THR A 311 -13.52 11.13 1.50
CA THR A 311 -13.41 9.79 2.07
C THR A 311 -13.40 8.73 0.96
N ILE A 312 -14.35 8.78 0.01
CA ILE A 312 -14.39 7.90 -1.16
C ILE A 312 -13.08 7.95 -1.95
N PHE A 313 -12.57 9.16 -2.21
CA PHE A 313 -11.30 9.34 -2.91
C PHE A 313 -10.13 8.68 -2.15
N ALA A 314 -10.05 8.91 -0.83
CA ALA A 314 -8.99 8.36 0.02
C ALA A 314 -9.05 6.83 0.11
N VAL A 315 -10.22 6.24 0.35
CA VAL A 315 -10.36 4.76 0.42
C VAL A 315 -10.15 4.11 -0.96
N SER A 316 -10.39 4.83 -2.05
CA SER A 316 -10.12 4.37 -3.42
C SER A 316 -8.64 4.36 -3.76
N ARG A 317 -7.85 5.33 -3.26
CA ARG A 317 -6.38 5.30 -3.32
C ARG A 317 -5.85 3.99 -2.76
N ASP A 318 -6.45 3.52 -1.67
CA ASP A 318 -6.02 2.33 -0.94
C ASP A 318 -6.69 1.02 -1.43
N ASN A 319 -7.31 1.06 -2.61
CA ASN A 319 -8.01 -0.05 -3.28
C ASN A 319 -9.14 -0.69 -2.45
N MET A 320 -9.79 0.08 -1.57
CA MET A 320 -10.83 -0.42 -0.68
C MET A 320 -12.22 -0.48 -1.31
N LEU A 321 -12.41 0.12 -2.50
CA LEU A 321 -13.68 0.11 -3.22
C LEU A 321 -13.61 -0.66 -4.55
N PRO A 322 -14.72 -1.28 -4.99
CA PRO A 322 -14.85 -1.75 -6.37
C PRO A 322 -14.60 -0.59 -7.34
N LEU A 323 -13.93 -0.84 -8.46
CA LEU A 323 -13.59 0.19 -9.46
C LEU A 323 -12.78 1.38 -8.88
N SER A 324 -11.96 1.16 -7.85
CA SER A 324 -11.14 2.19 -7.18
C SER A 324 -10.40 3.15 -8.13
N ARG A 325 -9.95 2.67 -9.31
CA ARG A 325 -9.30 3.51 -10.34
C ARG A 325 -10.21 4.60 -10.94
N VAL A 326 -11.52 4.40 -10.95
CA VAL A 326 -12.51 5.37 -11.46
C VAL A 326 -12.72 6.50 -10.46
N TRP A 327 -12.81 6.13 -9.18
CA TRP A 327 -13.08 7.06 -8.08
C TRP A 327 -11.83 7.81 -7.60
N TYR A 328 -10.65 7.20 -7.76
CA TYR A 328 -9.35 7.83 -7.53
C TYR A 328 -8.95 8.69 -8.73
N SER A 329 -9.64 9.81 -8.91
CA SER A 329 -9.34 10.80 -9.94
C SER A 329 -9.69 12.21 -9.48
N ILE A 330 -8.77 13.15 -9.71
CA ILE A 330 -8.97 14.59 -9.42
C ILE A 330 -9.18 15.31 -10.75
N ASN A 331 -10.21 16.15 -10.82
CA ASN A 331 -10.41 17.01 -11.97
C ASN A 331 -9.39 18.15 -11.96
N LYS A 332 -8.64 18.30 -13.06
CA LYS A 332 -7.52 19.27 -13.18
C LYS A 332 -7.98 20.74 -13.14
N HIS A 333 -9.24 21.03 -13.47
CA HIS A 333 -9.76 22.40 -13.48
C HIS A 333 -10.34 22.82 -12.14
N THR A 334 -11.11 21.94 -11.49
CA THR A 334 -11.79 22.25 -10.23
C THR A 334 -10.93 21.96 -9.01
N GLY A 335 -9.98 21.03 -9.12
CA GLY A 335 -9.19 20.53 -7.99
C GLY A 335 -10.00 19.63 -7.04
N THR A 336 -11.14 19.12 -7.49
CA THR A 336 -12.07 18.30 -6.68
C THR A 336 -12.26 16.90 -7.27
N PRO A 337 -12.56 15.88 -6.45
CA PRO A 337 -12.78 14.51 -6.92
C PRO A 337 -14.22 14.35 -7.48
N LEU A 338 -14.48 14.89 -8.67
CA LEU A 338 -15.83 14.96 -9.26
C LEU A 338 -16.52 13.59 -9.36
N ASN A 339 -15.78 12.55 -9.75
CA ASN A 339 -16.33 11.19 -9.86
C ASN A 339 -16.83 10.68 -8.49
N ALA A 340 -16.13 11.00 -7.42
CA ALA A 340 -16.53 10.65 -6.06
C ALA A 340 -17.77 11.45 -5.61
N VAL A 341 -17.84 12.74 -5.93
CA VAL A 341 -19.02 13.59 -5.64
C VAL A 341 -20.29 13.00 -6.24
N TRP A 342 -20.26 12.67 -7.53
CA TRP A 342 -21.43 12.10 -8.20
C TRP A 342 -21.72 10.66 -7.79
N LEU A 343 -20.72 9.90 -7.36
CA LEU A 343 -20.95 8.61 -6.70
C LEU A 343 -21.75 8.78 -5.41
N VAL A 344 -21.42 9.77 -4.55
CA VAL A 344 -22.22 10.07 -3.34
C VAL A 344 -23.66 10.41 -3.71
N VAL A 345 -23.85 11.32 -4.67
CA VAL A 345 -25.19 11.75 -5.13
C VAL A 345 -26.02 10.55 -5.59
N LEU A 346 -25.48 9.73 -6.49
CA LEU A 346 -26.20 8.57 -7.04
C LEU A 346 -26.47 7.51 -5.95
N PHE A 347 -25.48 7.20 -5.13
CA PHE A 347 -25.58 6.17 -4.11
C PHE A 347 -26.53 6.55 -2.97
N CYS A 348 -26.43 7.77 -2.44
CA CYS A 348 -27.31 8.25 -1.38
C CYS A 348 -28.75 8.44 -1.87
N THR A 349 -28.93 8.88 -3.13
CA THR A 349 -30.27 8.89 -3.76
C THR A 349 -30.84 7.48 -3.84
N ALA A 350 -30.04 6.49 -4.26
CA ALA A 350 -30.47 5.10 -4.33
C ALA A 350 -30.83 4.51 -2.97
N ILE A 351 -30.07 4.82 -1.91
CA ILE A 351 -30.41 4.44 -0.52
C ILE A 351 -31.81 4.95 -0.17
N ASN A 352 -32.08 6.23 -0.44
CA ASN A 352 -33.37 6.83 -0.10
C ASN A 352 -34.52 6.38 -1.03
N LEU A 353 -34.26 5.83 -2.22
CA LEU A 353 -35.31 5.21 -3.04
C LEU A 353 -35.88 3.95 -2.37
N ILE A 354 -35.09 3.23 -1.57
CA ILE A 354 -35.58 2.09 -0.78
C ILE A 354 -36.65 2.55 0.23
N ALA A 355 -36.59 3.81 0.67
CA ALA A 355 -37.58 4.40 1.54
C ALA A 355 -38.95 4.64 0.87
N LEU A 356 -39.13 4.41 -0.43
CA LEU A 356 -40.47 4.40 -1.04
C LEU A 356 -41.39 3.34 -0.42
N GLY A 357 -40.82 2.27 0.16
CA GLY A 357 -41.59 1.18 0.76
C GLY A 357 -42.08 1.41 2.19
N SER A 358 -41.39 2.21 3.02
CA SER A 358 -41.80 2.51 4.40
C SER A 358 -41.02 3.69 5.01
N TYR A 359 -41.68 4.49 5.84
CA TYR A 359 -41.06 5.51 6.69
C TYR A 359 -40.08 4.91 7.72
N ALA A 360 -40.32 3.69 8.20
CA ALA A 360 -39.41 3.02 9.14
C ALA A 360 -38.03 2.74 8.53
N THR A 361 -37.97 2.54 7.20
CA THR A 361 -36.71 2.40 6.46
C THR A 361 -35.89 3.69 6.53
N VAL A 362 -36.53 4.87 6.54
CA VAL A 362 -35.84 6.16 6.69
C VAL A 362 -35.26 6.29 8.09
N ALA A 363 -36.05 6.03 9.13
CA ALA A 363 -35.58 6.09 10.52
C ALA A 363 -34.40 5.12 10.75
N ALA A 364 -34.39 3.97 10.09
CA ALA A 364 -33.26 3.05 10.12
C ALA A 364 -31.97 3.67 9.54
N ILE A 365 -32.03 4.53 8.52
CA ILE A 365 -30.86 5.23 7.97
C ILE A 365 -30.25 6.18 9.02
N PHE A 366 -31.07 6.88 9.80
CA PHE A 366 -30.59 7.72 10.91
C PHE A 366 -29.85 6.89 11.97
N ASN A 367 -30.40 5.72 12.34
CA ASN A 367 -29.77 4.79 13.27
C ASN A 367 -28.43 4.25 12.73
N VAL A 368 -28.39 3.82 11.46
CA VAL A 368 -27.17 3.30 10.83
C VAL A 368 -26.08 4.37 10.79
N CYS A 369 -26.44 5.63 10.47
CA CYS A 369 -25.50 6.75 10.48
C CYS A 369 -24.82 6.89 11.86
N ALA A 370 -25.62 7.02 12.92
CA ALA A 370 -25.09 7.19 14.27
C ALA A 370 -24.20 6.01 14.69
N ILE A 371 -24.66 4.77 14.49
CA ILE A 371 -23.90 3.57 14.86
C ILE A 371 -22.59 3.46 14.06
N ALA A 372 -22.66 3.59 12.74
CA ALA A 372 -21.51 3.35 11.86
C ALA A 372 -20.42 4.42 12.02
N LEU A 373 -20.79 5.71 12.14
CA LEU A 373 -19.83 6.77 12.42
C LEU A 373 -19.20 6.60 13.80
N ASP A 374 -20.00 6.43 14.85
CA ASP A 374 -19.47 6.31 16.22
C ASP A 374 -18.52 5.13 16.37
N TRP A 375 -18.82 3.98 15.76
CA TRP A 375 -17.89 2.83 15.76
C TRP A 375 -16.66 3.05 14.89
N SER A 376 -16.77 3.79 13.78
CA SER A 376 -15.59 4.19 13.00
C SER A 376 -14.62 5.04 13.83
N TYR A 377 -15.09 5.71 14.87
CA TYR A 377 -14.26 6.48 15.79
C TYR A 377 -13.81 5.67 17.02
N CYS A 378 -14.71 4.87 17.57
CA CYS A 378 -14.42 4.07 18.76
C CYS A 378 -13.39 2.97 18.51
N ILE A 379 -13.30 2.42 17.30
CA ILE A 379 -12.26 1.44 16.94
C ILE A 379 -10.85 2.02 17.12
N PRO A 380 -10.46 3.14 16.47
CA PRO A 380 -9.15 3.74 16.70
C PRO A 380 -8.95 4.21 18.15
N ILE A 381 -9.99 4.75 18.81
CA ILE A 381 -9.93 5.12 20.24
C ILE A 381 -9.59 3.90 21.11
N LEU A 382 -10.21 2.74 20.85
CA LEU A 382 -9.95 1.50 21.56
C LEU A 382 -8.54 0.98 21.27
N CYS A 383 -8.12 0.99 19.99
CA CYS A 383 -6.75 0.62 19.59
C CYS A 383 -5.68 1.46 20.31
N LYS A 384 -5.90 2.77 20.42
CA LYS A 384 -5.05 3.69 21.17
C LYS A 384 -4.90 3.27 22.65
N VAL A 385 -5.99 2.87 23.30
CA VAL A 385 -5.98 2.43 24.71
C VAL A 385 -5.33 1.05 24.86
N LEU A 386 -5.62 0.11 23.95
CA LEU A 386 -5.18 -1.28 24.06
C LEU A 386 -3.70 -1.50 23.72
N PHE A 387 -3.19 -0.84 22.68
CA PHE A 387 -1.85 -1.14 22.15
C PHE A 387 -0.76 -0.18 22.63
N GLY A 388 -1.11 0.96 23.23
CA GLY A 388 -0.13 1.88 23.82
C GLY A 388 0.87 2.51 22.83
N ARG A 389 0.59 2.47 21.53
CA ARG A 389 1.47 3.01 20.47
C ARG A 389 1.20 4.48 20.10
N PHE A 390 0.23 5.10 20.77
CA PHE A 390 -0.18 6.47 20.48
C PHE A 390 0.90 7.49 20.86
N GLU A 391 1.28 8.31 19.89
CA GLU A 391 2.16 9.45 20.09
C GLU A 391 1.34 10.73 20.25
N ARG A 392 1.65 11.53 21.28
CA ARG A 392 0.85 12.71 21.61
C ARG A 392 1.09 13.83 20.59
N GLY A 393 -0.01 14.32 20.01
CA GLY A 393 -0.03 15.57 19.26
C GLY A 393 0.04 16.81 20.18
N PRO A 394 0.17 18.01 19.59
CA PRO A 394 0.29 19.26 20.34
C PRO A 394 -0.99 19.65 21.11
N TRP A 395 -2.16 19.17 20.69
CA TRP A 395 -3.41 19.23 21.47
C TRP A 395 -3.67 17.86 22.08
N HIS A 396 -3.83 17.78 23.40
CA HIS A 396 -4.01 16.52 24.11
C HIS A 396 -4.83 16.67 25.39
N LEU A 397 -5.45 15.58 25.83
CA LEU A 397 -6.24 15.50 27.07
C LEU A 397 -5.37 15.19 28.31
N GLY A 398 -4.08 14.94 28.13
CA GLY A 398 -3.15 14.65 29.22
C GLY A 398 -3.57 13.41 30.01
N LYS A 399 -3.69 13.53 31.33
CA LYS A 399 -4.06 12.41 32.21
C LYS A 399 -5.53 11.97 32.04
N ALA A 400 -6.40 12.85 31.54
CA ALA A 400 -7.81 12.53 31.34
C ALA A 400 -8.04 11.64 30.10
N SER A 401 -7.07 11.55 29.18
CA SER A 401 -7.21 10.84 27.90
C SER A 401 -7.80 9.43 28.08
N THR A 402 -7.19 8.58 28.91
CA THR A 402 -7.63 7.18 29.07
C THR A 402 -9.06 7.09 29.58
N PHE A 403 -9.45 7.92 30.55
CA PHE A 403 -10.82 7.92 31.10
C PHE A 403 -11.85 8.36 30.06
N VAL A 404 -11.56 9.44 29.32
CA VAL A 404 -12.45 9.95 28.27
C VAL A 404 -12.60 8.94 27.13
N ASN A 405 -11.50 8.31 26.70
CA ASN A 405 -11.51 7.28 25.66
C ASN A 405 -12.35 6.05 26.07
N LEU A 406 -12.19 5.55 27.31
CA LEU A 406 -12.95 4.39 27.80
C LEU A 406 -14.44 4.70 27.95
N TYR A 407 -14.78 5.90 28.42
CA TYR A 407 -16.16 6.34 28.51
C TYR A 407 -16.79 6.45 27.12
N ALA A 408 -16.09 7.04 26.15
CA ALA A 408 -16.55 7.15 24.76
C ALA A 408 -16.92 5.77 24.17
N VAL A 409 -16.03 4.78 24.29
CA VAL A 409 -16.27 3.41 23.77
C VAL A 409 -17.45 2.74 24.49
N THR A 410 -17.53 2.88 25.82
CA THR A 410 -18.61 2.28 26.62
C THR A 410 -19.96 2.90 26.30
N TRP A 411 -20.00 4.23 26.13
CA TRP A 411 -21.17 4.98 25.73
C TRP A 411 -21.66 4.55 24.35
N THR A 412 -20.77 4.51 23.35
CA THR A 412 -21.11 4.08 21.99
C THR A 412 -21.66 2.66 21.96
N LEU A 413 -21.08 1.73 22.73
CA LEU A 413 -21.61 0.37 22.86
C LEU A 413 -23.04 0.38 23.40
N PHE A 414 -23.29 1.15 24.45
CA PHE A 414 -24.62 1.28 25.05
C PHE A 414 -25.65 1.84 24.07
N VAL A 415 -25.39 2.99 23.43
CA VAL A 415 -26.38 3.58 22.49
C VAL A 415 -26.56 2.76 21.23
N SER A 416 -25.52 2.05 20.77
CA SER A 416 -25.65 1.16 19.61
C SER A 416 -26.68 0.05 19.84
N ILE A 417 -26.72 -0.51 21.06
CA ILE A 417 -27.73 -1.51 21.43
C ILE A 417 -29.13 -0.90 21.40
N ILE A 418 -29.29 0.35 21.86
CA ILE A 418 -30.60 1.03 21.85
C ILE A 418 -31.03 1.34 20.40
N PHE A 419 -30.13 1.82 19.56
CA PHE A 419 -30.44 2.23 18.18
C PHE A 419 -30.72 1.09 17.20
N VAL A 420 -30.46 -0.16 17.57
CA VAL A 420 -30.89 -1.33 16.79
C VAL A 420 -32.29 -1.84 17.19
N LEU A 421 -32.82 -1.41 18.34
CA LEU A 421 -34.14 -1.82 18.79
C LEU A 421 -35.25 -1.05 18.07
N PRO A 422 -36.44 -1.64 17.90
CA PRO A 422 -37.60 -0.94 17.34
C PRO A 422 -38.16 0.10 18.31
N ASN A 423 -38.48 1.29 17.80
CA ASN A 423 -38.96 2.42 18.60
C ASN A 423 -40.38 2.23 19.13
N PHE A 424 -41.18 1.35 18.51
CA PHE A 424 -42.59 1.12 18.86
C PHE A 424 -42.88 -0.37 19.10
N ARG A 425 -43.83 -0.66 20.00
CA ARG A 425 -44.40 -1.98 20.26
C ARG A 425 -45.94 -1.96 20.17
N PRO A 426 -46.59 -3.04 19.68
CA PRO A 426 -45.99 -4.27 19.16
C PRO A 426 -45.25 -4.06 17.83
N VAL A 427 -44.22 -4.88 17.59
CA VAL A 427 -43.38 -4.80 16.39
C VAL A 427 -44.09 -5.48 15.22
N THR A 428 -44.15 -4.79 14.10
CA THR A 428 -44.72 -5.22 12.82
C THR A 428 -43.68 -5.02 11.72
N ALA A 429 -43.90 -5.61 10.54
CA ALA A 429 -43.01 -5.37 9.39
C ALA A 429 -42.95 -3.87 9.00
N ALA A 430 -43.99 -3.09 9.31
CA ALA A 430 -44.07 -1.67 8.97
C ALA A 430 -43.28 -0.77 9.93
N ASN A 431 -43.12 -1.14 11.21
CA ASN A 431 -42.45 -0.33 12.24
C ASN A 431 -41.15 -0.95 12.80
N MET A 432 -40.72 -2.10 12.28
CA MET A 432 -39.44 -2.72 12.65
C MET A 432 -38.26 -1.80 12.29
N ASN A 433 -37.25 -1.79 13.15
CA ASN A 433 -36.01 -1.08 12.87
C ASN A 433 -35.08 -1.94 12.01
N TYR A 434 -34.94 -1.56 10.75
CA TYR A 434 -34.11 -2.29 9.76
C TYR A 434 -32.61 -1.97 9.84
N ALA A 435 -32.16 -1.18 10.83
CA ALA A 435 -30.75 -0.80 10.95
C ALA A 435 -29.81 -2.01 11.10
N SER A 436 -30.21 -3.02 11.89
CA SER A 436 -29.42 -4.26 12.07
C SER A 436 -29.24 -5.03 10.76
N VAL A 437 -30.29 -5.08 9.92
CA VAL A 437 -30.24 -5.74 8.60
C VAL A 437 -29.27 -5.01 7.66
N ILE A 438 -29.34 -3.68 7.62
CA ILE A 438 -28.45 -2.86 6.78
C ILE A 438 -26.98 -3.02 7.21
N LEU A 439 -26.71 -2.95 8.52
CA LEU A 439 -25.36 -3.12 9.07
C LEU A 439 -24.78 -4.50 8.73
N VAL A 440 -25.56 -5.57 8.92
CA VAL A 440 -25.11 -6.94 8.60
C VAL A 440 -24.89 -7.12 7.10
N ALA A 441 -25.79 -6.63 6.25
CA ALA A 441 -25.65 -6.76 4.79
C ALA A 441 -24.36 -6.09 4.28
N ILE A 442 -24.04 -4.90 4.78
CA ILE A 442 -22.84 -4.16 4.37
C ILE A 442 -21.57 -4.75 4.97
N ALA A 443 -21.63 -5.23 6.21
CA ALA A 443 -20.52 -5.98 6.81
C ALA A 443 -20.19 -7.24 6.00
N LEU A 444 -21.21 -8.01 5.59
CA LEU A 444 -21.02 -9.19 4.74
C LEU A 444 -20.44 -8.82 3.38
N PHE A 445 -20.95 -7.78 2.72
CA PHE A 445 -20.40 -7.30 1.46
C PHE A 445 -18.92 -6.90 1.60
N SER A 446 -18.59 -6.12 2.63
CA SER A 446 -17.23 -5.70 2.94
C SER A 446 -16.29 -6.88 3.19
N LEU A 447 -16.74 -7.90 3.94
CA LEU A 447 -15.98 -9.12 4.20
C LEU A 447 -15.78 -9.96 2.94
N VAL A 448 -16.83 -10.15 2.14
CA VAL A 448 -16.72 -10.88 0.86
C VAL A 448 -15.71 -10.19 -0.05
N TYR A 449 -15.78 -8.85 -0.16
CA TYR A 449 -14.85 -8.08 -0.98
C TYR A 449 -13.40 -8.14 -0.47
N TRP A 450 -13.22 -8.16 0.85
CA TRP A 450 -11.92 -8.38 1.48
C TRP A 450 -11.29 -9.71 1.05
N TYR A 451 -12.02 -10.81 1.21
CA TYR A 451 -11.56 -12.16 0.90
C TYR A 451 -11.51 -12.47 -0.60
N SER A 452 -12.28 -11.78 -1.43
CA SER A 452 -12.24 -11.96 -2.90
C SER A 452 -10.99 -11.36 -3.57
N GLY A 453 -10.14 -10.65 -2.82
CA GLY A 453 -8.82 -10.22 -3.30
C GLY A 453 -8.38 -8.82 -2.87
N ALA A 454 -9.24 -8.02 -2.22
CA ALA A 454 -8.84 -6.70 -1.73
C ALA A 454 -7.74 -6.77 -0.66
N ARG A 455 -7.71 -7.85 0.16
CA ARG A 455 -6.62 -8.12 1.11
C ARG A 455 -5.23 -8.17 0.46
N LYS A 456 -5.13 -8.61 -0.80
CA LYS A 456 -3.86 -8.68 -1.54
C LYS A 456 -3.49 -7.35 -2.22
N LYS A 457 -4.45 -6.43 -2.38
CA LYS A 457 -4.32 -5.17 -3.15
C LYS A 457 -4.31 -3.91 -2.28
N SER A 458 -4.77 -4.00 -1.02
CA SER A 458 -4.92 -2.83 -0.16
C SER A 458 -3.56 -2.19 0.17
N ALA A 459 -3.46 -0.87 -0.06
CA ALA A 459 -2.22 -0.10 -0.05
C ALA A 459 -1.68 0.26 1.34
N PHE A 460 -2.12 -0.41 2.41
CA PHE A 460 -1.56 -0.21 3.76
C PHE A 460 -0.10 -0.65 3.90
N ARG A 461 0.53 -1.19 2.85
CA ARG A 461 1.97 -1.46 2.81
C ARG A 461 2.74 -0.18 2.47
N MET A 462 3.37 0.40 3.49
CA MET A 462 4.29 1.53 3.34
C MET A 462 5.56 1.14 2.58
N ILE A 463 6.32 2.16 2.15
CA ILE A 463 7.76 1.99 1.90
C ILE A 463 8.36 1.48 3.21
N ASP A 464 8.79 0.23 3.19
CA ASP A 464 9.32 -0.47 4.33
C ASP A 464 10.65 -1.11 3.93
N PHE A 465 11.64 -0.89 4.79
CA PHE A 465 12.99 -1.44 4.65
C PHE A 465 13.29 -2.48 5.73
N GLU A 466 12.35 -2.74 6.65
CA GLU A 466 12.45 -3.84 7.59
C GLU A 466 12.37 -5.16 6.85
N LEU A 467 13.31 -6.06 7.12
CA LEU A 467 13.25 -7.40 6.59
C LEU A 467 12.12 -8.14 7.28
N SER A 468 11.22 -8.74 6.49
CA SER A 468 10.26 -9.70 7.01
C SER A 468 10.96 -10.86 7.72
N PRO A 469 10.29 -11.58 8.63
CA PRO A 469 10.88 -12.74 9.31
C PRO A 469 11.48 -13.78 8.36
N GLU A 470 10.84 -14.00 7.21
CA GLU A 470 11.33 -14.90 6.15
C GLU A 470 12.63 -14.37 5.51
N GLN A 471 12.67 -13.10 5.12
CA GLN A 471 13.89 -12.47 4.58
C GLN A 471 15.03 -12.45 5.60
N GLN A 472 14.71 -12.21 6.88
CA GLN A 472 15.69 -12.26 7.96
C GLN A 472 16.22 -13.69 8.16
N ALA A 473 15.35 -14.71 8.06
CA ALA A 473 15.76 -16.11 8.11
C ALA A 473 16.68 -16.48 6.93
N ILE A 474 16.34 -16.08 5.71
CA ILE A 474 17.19 -16.29 4.51
C ILE A 474 18.56 -15.63 4.72
N ARG A 475 18.60 -14.37 5.17
CA ARG A 475 19.85 -13.66 5.45
C ARG A 475 20.68 -14.36 6.52
N ASN A 476 20.06 -14.77 7.62
CA ASN A 476 20.76 -15.41 8.73
C ASN A 476 21.31 -16.78 8.34
N ALA A 477 20.52 -17.61 7.65
CA ALA A 477 20.96 -18.89 7.12
C ALA A 477 22.11 -18.74 6.12
N SER A 478 22.00 -17.74 5.22
CA SER A 478 23.06 -17.43 4.25
C SER A 478 24.37 -17.02 4.92
N ARG A 479 24.27 -16.16 5.95
CA ARG A 479 25.42 -15.74 6.75
C ARG A 479 26.06 -16.91 7.50
N GLU A 480 25.26 -17.78 8.11
CA GLU A 480 25.76 -18.95 8.84
C GLU A 480 26.48 -19.92 7.90
N PHE A 481 25.88 -20.21 6.74
CA PHE A 481 26.51 -21.02 5.71
C PHE A 481 27.83 -20.42 5.24
N ALA A 482 27.84 -19.12 4.91
CA ALA A 482 29.05 -18.43 4.47
C ALA A 482 30.16 -18.46 5.53
N ALA A 483 29.83 -18.20 6.80
CA ALA A 483 30.78 -18.25 7.90
C ALA A 483 31.36 -19.65 8.13
N ARG A 484 30.55 -20.70 7.98
CA ARG A 484 30.94 -22.09 8.23
C ARG A 484 31.71 -22.70 7.06
N HIS A 485 31.24 -22.51 5.83
CA HIS A 485 31.73 -23.23 4.66
C HIS A 485 32.61 -22.37 3.74
N LEU A 486 32.36 -21.06 3.63
CA LEU A 486 33.04 -20.21 2.64
C LEU A 486 34.29 -19.50 3.18
N LYS A 487 34.30 -19.10 4.46
CA LYS A 487 35.37 -18.28 5.07
C LYS A 487 36.79 -18.85 4.89
N GLY A 488 36.94 -20.17 4.83
CA GLY A 488 38.23 -20.86 4.65
C GLY A 488 38.54 -21.25 3.20
N ALA A 489 37.60 -21.10 2.27
CA ALA A 489 37.70 -21.71 0.94
C ALA A 489 38.93 -21.24 0.14
N ARG A 490 39.28 -19.95 0.25
CA ARG A 490 40.47 -19.39 -0.41
C ARG A 490 41.76 -20.10 -0.02
N SER A 491 41.93 -20.41 1.26
CA SER A 491 43.12 -21.14 1.73
C SER A 491 43.22 -22.56 1.17
N LEU A 492 42.10 -23.15 0.73
CA LEU A 492 42.06 -24.49 0.12
C LEU A 492 42.52 -24.44 -1.33
N TYR A 493 42.00 -23.49 -2.11
CA TYR A 493 42.28 -23.44 -3.55
C TYR A 493 43.51 -22.62 -3.91
N GLU A 494 43.91 -21.64 -3.08
CA GLU A 494 44.98 -20.70 -3.42
C GLU A 494 46.35 -21.38 -3.67
N PRO A 495 46.75 -22.42 -2.92
CA PRO A 495 48.01 -23.12 -3.16
C PRO A 495 48.02 -24.05 -4.38
N LEU A 496 46.85 -24.42 -4.93
CA LEU A 496 46.70 -25.51 -5.91
C LEU A 496 46.96 -25.10 -7.36
N GLY A 497 46.98 -23.81 -7.66
CA GLY A 497 47.32 -23.34 -9.00
C GLY A 497 48.82 -23.39 -9.29
N PRO A 498 49.22 -22.91 -10.48
CA PRO A 498 50.63 -22.85 -10.86
C PRO A 498 51.47 -22.07 -9.83
N PRO A 499 52.69 -22.54 -9.50
CA PRO A 499 53.41 -23.68 -10.10
C PRO A 499 53.06 -25.07 -9.52
N ASN A 500 52.22 -25.17 -8.49
CA ASN A 500 52.02 -26.41 -7.72
C ASN A 500 51.00 -27.38 -8.32
N GLY A 501 50.18 -26.92 -9.27
CA GLY A 501 49.17 -27.71 -9.97
C GLY A 501 48.69 -26.99 -11.23
N LYS A 502 47.64 -27.54 -11.86
CA LYS A 502 47.01 -26.90 -13.03
C LYS A 502 46.10 -25.76 -12.59
N TRP A 503 45.76 -24.86 -13.52
CA TRP A 503 44.92 -23.71 -13.19
C TRP A 503 43.54 -24.13 -12.67
N GLU A 504 42.95 -25.11 -13.34
CA GLU A 504 41.62 -25.62 -13.05
C GLU A 504 41.54 -26.48 -11.78
N ASP A 505 42.67 -26.88 -11.20
CA ASP A 505 42.69 -27.63 -9.93
C ASP A 505 42.16 -26.77 -8.77
N ARG A 506 42.28 -25.43 -8.87
CA ARG A 506 41.64 -24.48 -7.94
C ARG A 506 40.13 -24.65 -7.92
N PHE A 507 39.51 -24.65 -9.09
CA PHE A 507 38.08 -24.86 -9.26
C PHE A 507 37.65 -26.24 -8.79
N ARG A 508 38.34 -27.30 -9.24
CA ARG A 508 38.04 -28.69 -8.86
C ARG A 508 38.06 -28.93 -7.36
N SER A 509 38.97 -28.26 -6.65
CA SER A 509 39.07 -28.38 -5.19
C SER A 509 37.83 -27.91 -4.43
N LEU A 510 36.95 -27.13 -5.07
CA LEU A 510 35.73 -26.59 -4.49
C LEU A 510 34.50 -27.49 -4.67
N GLU A 511 34.63 -28.63 -5.37
CA GLU A 511 33.53 -29.59 -5.53
C GLU A 511 32.94 -30.04 -4.17
N PRO A 512 33.74 -30.40 -3.13
CA PRO A 512 33.18 -30.79 -1.83
C PRO A 512 32.37 -29.67 -1.17
N LEU A 513 32.84 -28.41 -1.27
CA LEU A 513 32.10 -27.26 -0.75
C LEU A 513 30.78 -27.05 -1.51
N TYR A 514 30.79 -27.23 -2.83
CA TYR A 514 29.58 -27.16 -3.63
C TYR A 514 28.58 -28.27 -3.25
N ARG A 515 29.05 -29.48 -2.92
CA ARG A 515 28.19 -30.57 -2.40
C ARG A 515 27.52 -30.18 -1.08
N GLU A 516 28.22 -29.49 -0.19
CA GLU A 516 27.61 -28.94 1.03
C GLU A 516 26.54 -27.89 0.69
N ALA A 517 26.76 -27.04 -0.33
CA ALA A 517 25.75 -26.09 -0.78
C ALA A 517 24.50 -26.78 -1.35
N VAL A 518 24.68 -27.87 -2.09
CA VAL A 518 23.58 -28.72 -2.58
C VAL A 518 22.81 -29.36 -1.42
N ALA A 519 23.52 -29.97 -0.47
CA ALA A 519 22.92 -30.61 0.71
C ALA A 519 22.18 -29.61 1.62
N ALA A 520 22.68 -28.38 1.73
CA ALA A 520 22.01 -27.29 2.43
C ALA A 520 20.79 -26.73 1.67
N GLY A 521 20.47 -27.25 0.49
CA GLY A 521 19.33 -26.84 -0.32
C GLY A 521 19.53 -25.53 -1.08
N LEU A 522 20.75 -24.99 -1.17
CA LEU A 522 21.01 -23.70 -1.82
C LEU A 522 20.79 -23.77 -3.34
N ILE A 523 21.13 -24.89 -3.98
CA ILE A 523 20.90 -25.09 -5.42
C ILE A 523 19.40 -25.27 -5.71
N LYS A 524 18.71 -26.06 -4.88
CA LYS A 524 17.25 -26.18 -4.95
C LYS A 524 16.54 -24.83 -4.74
N GLY A 525 17.11 -23.97 -3.89
CA GLY A 525 16.64 -22.60 -3.65
C GLY A 525 16.81 -21.64 -4.82
N GLN A 526 17.52 -22.02 -5.88
CA GLN A 526 17.64 -21.22 -7.11
C GLN A 526 16.51 -21.49 -8.11
N ILE A 527 15.71 -22.55 -7.88
CA ILE A 527 14.56 -22.91 -8.71
C ILE A 527 13.28 -22.44 -8.02
N PRO A 528 12.36 -21.72 -8.71
CA PRO A 528 11.10 -21.28 -8.13
C PRO A 528 10.25 -22.43 -7.57
N GLU A 529 9.51 -22.17 -6.48
CA GLU A 529 8.60 -23.14 -5.85
C GLU A 529 7.61 -23.80 -6.84
N PRO A 530 6.96 -23.09 -7.79
CA PRO A 530 6.07 -23.71 -8.77
C PRO A 530 6.74 -24.73 -9.70
N LEU A 531 8.08 -24.70 -9.80
CA LEU A 531 8.89 -25.61 -10.62
C LEU A 531 9.54 -26.72 -9.77
N GLY A 532 9.08 -26.90 -8.52
CA GLY A 532 9.54 -27.94 -7.59
C GLY A 532 10.72 -27.55 -6.71
N GLY A 533 11.27 -26.34 -6.88
CA GLY A 533 12.35 -25.81 -6.05
C GLY A 533 11.87 -25.20 -4.74
N SER A 534 12.72 -24.38 -4.12
CA SER A 534 12.40 -23.61 -2.90
C SER A 534 12.73 -22.12 -3.04
N GLY A 535 12.89 -21.65 -4.27
CA GLY A 535 13.20 -20.26 -4.60
C GLY A 535 11.99 -19.35 -4.41
N GLY A 536 12.20 -18.31 -3.61
CA GLY A 536 11.24 -17.24 -3.35
C GLY A 536 11.45 -16.01 -4.24
N PRO A 537 10.92 -14.84 -3.83
CA PRO A 537 11.10 -13.59 -4.56
C PRO A 537 12.58 -13.18 -4.68
N LEU A 538 12.91 -12.40 -5.72
CA LEU A 538 14.28 -11.96 -6.04
C LEU A 538 15.02 -11.27 -4.87
N ILE A 539 14.28 -10.61 -3.96
CA ILE A 539 14.86 -10.01 -2.74
C ILE A 539 15.59 -11.04 -1.86
N GLY A 540 15.10 -12.28 -1.78
CA GLY A 540 15.76 -13.35 -1.03
C GLY A 540 17.10 -13.73 -1.66
N ALA A 541 17.15 -13.79 -3.00
CA ALA A 541 18.37 -14.10 -3.74
C ALA A 541 19.44 -13.01 -3.56
N VAL A 542 19.09 -11.72 -3.63
CA VAL A 542 20.08 -10.64 -3.43
C VAL A 542 20.62 -10.58 -2.00
N LEU A 543 19.80 -10.91 -0.99
CA LEU A 543 20.26 -11.02 0.41
C LEU A 543 21.29 -12.15 0.57
N MET A 544 21.03 -13.30 -0.06
CA MET A 544 21.95 -14.44 -0.05
C MET A 544 23.26 -14.10 -0.77
N VAL A 545 23.20 -13.52 -1.97
CA VAL A 545 24.39 -13.11 -2.74
C VAL A 545 25.25 -12.14 -1.93
N GLU A 546 24.63 -11.14 -1.29
CA GLU A 546 25.35 -10.15 -0.47
C GLU A 546 26.09 -10.81 0.69
N GLU A 547 25.46 -11.72 1.45
CA GLU A 547 26.11 -12.38 2.58
C GLU A 547 27.23 -13.36 2.14
N PHE A 548 27.11 -13.96 0.96
CA PHE A 548 28.12 -14.85 0.40
C PHE A 548 29.36 -14.08 -0.07
N TYR A 549 29.15 -13.06 -0.92
CA TYR A 549 30.23 -12.20 -1.42
C TYR A 549 30.89 -11.34 -0.35
N ALA A 550 30.23 -11.11 0.80
CA ALA A 550 30.83 -10.48 1.96
C ALA A 550 31.88 -11.36 2.68
N VAL A 551 31.98 -12.64 2.31
CA VAL A 551 32.91 -13.61 2.92
C VAL A 551 33.91 -14.17 1.92
N GLU A 552 33.43 -14.63 0.76
CA GLU A 552 34.28 -15.26 -0.26
C GLU A 552 33.63 -15.11 -1.65
N THR A 553 34.44 -14.81 -2.67
CA THR A 553 34.00 -14.45 -4.03
C THR A 553 34.00 -15.63 -5.02
N SER A 554 35.04 -16.47 -5.04
CA SER A 554 35.21 -17.51 -6.08
C SER A 554 34.25 -18.68 -5.90
N ALA A 555 34.21 -19.28 -4.71
CA ALA A 555 33.30 -20.39 -4.39
C ALA A 555 31.83 -19.94 -4.49
N SER A 556 31.54 -18.71 -4.07
CA SER A 556 30.22 -18.10 -4.23
C SER A 556 29.80 -17.99 -5.70
N LEU A 557 30.72 -17.58 -6.59
CA LEU A 557 30.42 -17.44 -8.02
C LEU A 557 30.10 -18.78 -8.69
N ILE A 558 30.70 -19.89 -8.25
CA ILE A 558 30.35 -21.23 -8.77
C ILE A 558 28.88 -21.56 -8.48
N ILE A 559 28.43 -21.27 -7.25
CA ILE A 559 27.04 -21.47 -6.80
C ILE A 559 26.09 -20.60 -7.62
N PHE A 560 26.37 -19.30 -7.77
CA PHE A 560 25.50 -18.39 -8.51
C PHE A 560 25.62 -18.53 -10.04
N GLY A 561 26.73 -19.07 -10.56
CA GLY A 561 26.87 -19.45 -11.96
C GLY A 561 25.88 -20.55 -12.35
N THR A 562 25.57 -21.47 -11.43
CA THR A 562 24.48 -22.44 -11.61
C THR A 562 23.13 -21.74 -11.68
N ALA A 563 22.88 -20.74 -10.83
CA ALA A 563 21.64 -19.98 -10.87
C ALA A 563 21.42 -19.36 -12.26
N LEU A 564 22.46 -18.70 -12.80
CA LEU A 564 22.42 -18.12 -14.15
C LEU A 564 22.19 -19.17 -15.23
N GLY A 565 22.81 -20.35 -15.12
CA GLY A 565 22.62 -21.46 -16.06
C GLY A 565 21.21 -22.04 -16.08
N LEU A 566 20.50 -21.98 -14.95
CA LEU A 566 19.12 -22.46 -14.84
C LEU A 566 18.08 -21.45 -15.33
N LEU A 567 18.42 -20.15 -15.38
CA LEU A 567 17.46 -19.08 -15.72
C LEU A 567 16.76 -19.25 -17.08
N PRO A 568 17.45 -19.58 -18.20
CA PRO A 568 16.76 -19.80 -19.47
C PRO A 568 15.72 -20.92 -19.38
N LEU A 569 16.03 -22.01 -18.68
CA LEU A 569 15.10 -23.12 -18.48
C LEU A 569 13.91 -22.69 -17.62
N ILE A 570 14.14 -21.91 -16.57
CA ILE A 570 13.07 -21.32 -15.74
C ILE A 570 12.14 -20.43 -16.60
N ILE A 571 12.70 -19.64 -17.53
CA ILE A 571 11.95 -18.66 -18.32
C ILE A 571 11.18 -19.30 -19.49
N ALA A 572 11.79 -20.24 -20.20
CA ALA A 572 11.30 -20.71 -21.50
C ALA A 572 11.00 -22.22 -21.56
N GLY A 573 11.35 -22.98 -20.51
CA GLY A 573 11.17 -24.43 -20.53
C GLY A 573 9.70 -24.86 -20.59
N THR A 574 9.44 -25.94 -21.33
CA THR A 574 8.14 -26.61 -21.29
C THR A 574 8.00 -27.46 -20.01
N PRO A 575 6.78 -27.84 -19.60
CA PRO A 575 6.59 -28.73 -18.45
C PRO A 575 7.40 -30.04 -18.54
N GLU A 576 7.53 -30.61 -19.74
CA GLU A 576 8.31 -31.83 -19.99
C GLU A 576 9.81 -31.55 -19.81
N GLN A 577 10.29 -30.42 -20.31
CA GLN A 577 11.68 -29.99 -20.13
C GLN A 577 11.98 -29.68 -18.67
N HIS A 578 11.07 -29.03 -17.93
CA HIS A 578 11.22 -28.80 -16.48
C HIS A 578 11.32 -30.12 -15.72
N ALA A 579 10.39 -31.05 -15.97
CA ALA A 579 10.39 -32.36 -15.32
C ALA A 579 11.67 -33.16 -15.60
N LYS A 580 12.18 -33.10 -16.84
CA LYS A 580 13.42 -33.80 -17.23
C LYS A 580 14.66 -33.13 -16.66
N PHE A 581 14.84 -31.83 -16.90
CA PHE A 581 16.13 -31.16 -16.74
C PHE A 581 16.35 -30.53 -15.36
N PHE A 582 15.30 -30.25 -14.57
CA PHE A 582 15.50 -29.81 -13.18
C PHE A 582 15.81 -30.94 -12.22
N ARG A 583 15.52 -32.20 -12.58
CA ARG A 583 15.65 -33.35 -11.69
C ARG A 583 16.99 -33.38 -10.93
N PRO A 584 18.18 -33.26 -11.57
CA PRO A 584 19.44 -33.31 -10.84
C PRO A 584 19.60 -32.20 -9.80
N PHE A 585 19.02 -31.03 -10.05
CA PHE A 585 19.12 -29.85 -9.19
C PHE A 585 18.09 -29.86 -8.04
N LEU A 586 17.06 -30.71 -8.13
CA LEU A 586 16.01 -30.87 -7.11
C LEU A 586 16.29 -32.00 -6.11
N GLU A 587 17.19 -32.92 -6.44
CA GLU A 587 17.51 -34.11 -5.62
C GLU A 587 18.19 -33.78 -4.28
N GLY A 588 18.83 -32.62 -4.14
CA GLY A 588 19.50 -32.21 -2.90
C GLY A 588 20.75 -33.02 -2.56
N SER A 589 21.31 -33.74 -3.52
CA SER A 589 22.58 -34.47 -3.39
C SER A 589 23.41 -34.35 -4.67
N GLY A 590 24.68 -34.76 -4.63
CA GLY A 590 25.58 -34.61 -5.77
C GLY A 590 26.20 -33.21 -5.88
N ALA A 591 26.77 -32.91 -7.05
CA ALA A 591 27.35 -31.60 -7.37
C ALA A 591 26.93 -31.13 -8.78
N PRO A 592 25.63 -31.09 -9.10
CA PRO A 592 25.15 -30.75 -10.44
C PRO A 592 25.44 -29.28 -10.74
N LEU A 593 26.15 -29.02 -11.84
CA LEU A 593 26.44 -27.68 -12.33
C LEU A 593 25.54 -27.32 -13.50
N ALA A 594 25.08 -26.07 -13.55
CA ALA A 594 24.44 -25.48 -14.72
C ALA A 594 25.29 -24.32 -15.28
N SER A 595 25.17 -24.05 -16.58
CA SER A 595 25.85 -22.94 -17.25
C SER A 595 24.99 -22.30 -18.34
N LEU A 596 24.99 -20.96 -18.40
CA LEU A 596 24.49 -20.22 -19.55
C LEU A 596 25.68 -19.97 -20.49
N VAL A 597 25.73 -20.74 -21.57
CA VAL A 597 26.86 -20.75 -22.51
C VAL A 597 26.59 -19.75 -23.64
N PHE A 598 26.85 -18.48 -23.33
CA PHE A 598 26.56 -17.35 -24.21
C PHE A 598 27.81 -16.79 -24.89
N SER A 599 28.82 -16.39 -24.11
CA SER A 599 29.98 -15.63 -24.58
C SER A 599 30.90 -16.42 -25.54
N GLU A 600 31.48 -15.70 -26.50
CA GLU A 600 32.32 -16.25 -27.58
C GLU A 600 33.70 -15.58 -27.66
N PRO A 601 34.73 -16.24 -28.22
CA PRO A 601 36.07 -15.68 -28.36
C PRO A 601 36.11 -14.35 -29.14
N GLY A 602 35.22 -14.19 -30.12
CA GLY A 602 35.07 -12.96 -30.91
C GLY A 602 34.28 -11.84 -30.20
N GLY A 603 33.80 -12.08 -28.97
CA GLY A 603 32.90 -11.17 -28.25
C GLY A 603 31.42 -11.39 -28.60
N SER A 604 30.53 -10.88 -27.74
CA SER A 604 29.08 -11.13 -27.86
C SER A 604 28.21 -9.88 -27.64
N ALA A 605 28.82 -8.69 -27.55
CA ALA A 605 28.07 -7.44 -27.36
C ALA A 605 27.16 -7.10 -28.54
N ASN A 606 27.55 -7.50 -29.76
CA ASN A 606 26.88 -7.18 -31.01
C ASN A 606 26.06 -8.37 -31.57
N TYR A 607 25.78 -9.40 -30.77
CA TYR A 607 25.25 -10.68 -31.25
C TYR A 607 23.90 -10.61 -31.97
N VAL A 608 23.12 -9.53 -31.78
CA VAL A 608 21.83 -9.27 -32.43
C VAL A 608 21.84 -8.04 -33.35
N GLU A 609 22.99 -7.40 -33.53
CA GLU A 609 23.10 -6.21 -34.37
C GLU A 609 23.00 -6.61 -35.85
N SER A 610 22.04 -6.01 -36.56
CA SER A 610 21.82 -6.25 -37.98
C SER A 610 23.08 -5.93 -38.81
N GLY A 611 23.45 -6.82 -39.72
CA GLY A 611 24.64 -6.65 -40.57
C GLY A 611 25.95 -7.09 -39.90
N THR A 612 25.90 -7.63 -38.69
CA THR A 612 27.05 -8.26 -38.03
C THR A 612 27.03 -9.78 -38.18
N PRO A 613 28.17 -10.48 -37.93
CA PRO A 613 28.21 -11.93 -38.01
C PRO A 613 27.28 -12.68 -37.03
N GLY A 614 26.73 -11.99 -36.02
CA GLY A 614 25.97 -12.62 -34.92
C GLY A 614 26.82 -13.62 -34.13
N LEU A 615 26.17 -14.53 -33.39
CA LEU A 615 26.88 -15.62 -32.72
C LEU A 615 27.55 -16.55 -33.75
N GLN A 616 28.81 -16.90 -33.55
CA GLN A 616 29.56 -17.83 -34.38
C GLN A 616 29.25 -19.29 -34.06
N THR A 617 28.69 -19.55 -32.88
CA THR A 617 28.12 -20.86 -32.56
C THR A 617 26.81 -21.04 -33.30
N THR A 618 26.75 -22.04 -34.17
CA THR A 618 25.59 -22.36 -35.00
C THR A 618 25.06 -23.75 -34.70
N ALA A 619 23.78 -23.96 -35.04
CA ALA A 619 23.13 -25.25 -35.00
C ALA A 619 22.35 -25.49 -36.30
N VAL A 620 22.42 -26.72 -36.82
CA VAL A 620 21.65 -27.15 -38.00
C VAL A 620 20.75 -28.31 -37.59
N LEU A 621 19.47 -28.27 -37.97
CA LEU A 621 18.56 -29.39 -37.76
C LEU A 621 18.82 -30.48 -38.82
N ASP A 622 19.14 -31.69 -38.39
CA ASP A 622 19.35 -32.88 -39.21
C ASP A 622 18.48 -34.03 -38.68
N GLY A 623 17.33 -34.25 -39.34
CA GLY A 623 16.32 -35.18 -38.86
C GLY A 623 15.72 -34.75 -37.51
N GLU A 624 15.91 -35.59 -36.49
CA GLU A 624 15.43 -35.37 -35.12
C GLU A 624 16.52 -34.87 -34.16
N GLU A 625 17.64 -34.40 -34.70
CA GLU A 625 18.78 -33.89 -33.93
C GLU A 625 19.24 -32.51 -34.42
N TYR A 626 19.76 -31.69 -33.51
CA TYR A 626 20.53 -30.50 -33.84
C TYR A 626 22.03 -30.82 -33.80
N ILE A 627 22.76 -30.37 -34.83
CA ILE A 627 24.23 -30.46 -34.91
C ILE A 627 24.82 -29.09 -34.56
N ILE A 628 25.48 -28.99 -33.41
CA ILE A 628 26.08 -27.75 -32.89
C ILE A 628 27.55 -27.66 -33.29
N ASN A 629 27.95 -26.49 -33.81
CA ASN A 629 29.33 -26.16 -34.15
C ASN A 629 29.69 -24.75 -33.66
N GLY A 630 30.90 -24.58 -33.14
CA GLY A 630 31.41 -23.27 -32.76
C GLY A 630 32.24 -23.30 -31.49
N GLU A 631 32.58 -22.12 -30.99
CA GLU A 631 33.43 -21.99 -29.81
C GLU A 631 32.82 -21.00 -28.82
N LYS A 632 32.93 -21.31 -27.53
CA LYS A 632 32.43 -20.52 -26.41
C LYS A 632 33.54 -20.30 -25.40
N ILE A 633 33.47 -19.20 -24.65
CA ILE A 633 34.46 -18.87 -23.62
C ILE A 633 33.79 -18.02 -22.52
N TRP A 634 34.35 -18.00 -21.31
CA TRP A 634 33.85 -17.26 -20.14
C TRP A 634 32.57 -17.79 -19.49
N ALA A 635 31.90 -18.77 -20.10
CA ALA A 635 30.68 -19.37 -19.57
C ALA A 635 30.98 -20.16 -18.29
N THR A 636 30.67 -19.56 -17.13
CA THR A 636 30.95 -20.12 -15.81
C THR A 636 30.37 -21.53 -15.67
N ASN A 637 31.13 -22.46 -15.08
CA ASN A 637 30.76 -23.86 -14.87
C ASN A 637 30.62 -24.74 -16.13
N SER A 638 30.77 -24.18 -17.34
CA SER A 638 30.41 -24.88 -18.60
C SER A 638 31.10 -26.22 -18.80
N SER A 639 32.35 -26.37 -18.35
CA SER A 639 33.10 -27.63 -18.50
C SER A 639 32.74 -28.71 -17.49
N GLY A 640 31.92 -28.40 -16.48
CA GLY A 640 31.73 -29.29 -15.34
C GLY A 640 33.01 -29.44 -14.51
N TRP A 641 32.98 -30.31 -13.49
CA TRP A 641 34.13 -30.53 -12.60
C TRP A 641 35.33 -31.20 -13.29
N ASP A 642 35.10 -31.98 -14.34
CA ASP A 642 36.11 -32.86 -14.95
C ASP A 642 36.30 -32.64 -16.46
N ASP A 643 35.90 -31.47 -16.97
CA ASP A 643 36.00 -31.08 -18.38
C ASP A 643 35.16 -31.90 -19.36
N ARG A 644 34.12 -32.58 -18.85
CA ARG A 644 33.15 -33.35 -19.66
C ARG A 644 31.77 -32.72 -19.73
N GLY A 645 31.70 -31.41 -19.54
CA GLY A 645 30.47 -30.62 -19.58
C GLY A 645 29.73 -30.59 -18.24
N ALA A 646 29.08 -29.45 -18.00
CA ALA A 646 28.15 -29.28 -16.88
C ALA A 646 26.95 -30.26 -16.99
N GLN A 647 26.24 -30.47 -15.87
CA GLN A 647 25.03 -31.29 -15.87
C GLN A 647 23.99 -30.74 -16.85
N LEU A 648 23.90 -29.41 -16.94
CA LEU A 648 23.05 -28.70 -17.89
C LEU A 648 23.75 -27.47 -18.45
N GLN A 649 23.77 -27.31 -19.77
CA GLN A 649 24.25 -26.13 -20.45
C GLN A 649 23.14 -25.56 -21.32
N CYS A 650 22.78 -24.29 -21.12
CA CYS A 650 21.92 -23.56 -22.06
C CYS A 650 22.83 -22.86 -23.08
N VAL A 651 23.02 -23.48 -24.24
CA VAL A 651 23.92 -22.99 -25.29
C VAL A 651 23.17 -22.02 -26.20
N ALA A 652 23.59 -20.75 -26.18
CA ALA A 652 23.08 -19.74 -27.11
C ALA A 652 23.78 -19.89 -28.46
N CYS A 653 23.01 -20.03 -29.53
CA CYS A 653 23.51 -20.24 -30.88
C CYS A 653 22.61 -19.59 -31.92
N ARG A 654 23.03 -19.56 -33.17
CA ARG A 654 22.15 -19.29 -34.31
C ARG A 654 21.73 -20.59 -34.97
N ILE A 655 20.43 -20.79 -35.19
CA ILE A 655 19.97 -21.89 -36.04
C ILE A 655 20.08 -21.45 -37.50
N VAL A 656 20.81 -22.24 -38.30
CA VAL A 656 21.09 -21.95 -39.71
C VAL A 656 20.67 -23.12 -40.60
N SER A 657 20.50 -22.86 -41.90
CA SER A 657 20.22 -23.91 -42.88
C SER A 657 21.45 -24.81 -43.08
N SER A 658 21.23 -26.08 -43.41
CA SER A 658 22.31 -26.99 -43.84
C SER A 658 23.05 -26.50 -45.09
N SER A 659 22.40 -25.66 -45.89
CA SER A 659 22.97 -25.02 -47.07
C SER A 659 23.76 -23.74 -46.78
N THR A 660 23.90 -23.33 -45.52
CA THR A 660 24.62 -22.11 -45.13
C THR A 660 26.12 -22.42 -44.94
N PRO A 661 27.02 -21.89 -45.81
CA PRO A 661 28.46 -22.01 -45.59
C PRO A 661 28.93 -21.53 -44.21
N PRO A 662 29.98 -22.15 -43.62
CA PRO A 662 30.63 -21.65 -42.42
C PRO A 662 31.10 -20.20 -42.60
N GLY A 663 30.91 -19.36 -41.57
CA GLY A 663 31.40 -17.98 -41.56
C GLY A 663 30.55 -16.93 -42.31
N ILE A 664 29.34 -17.29 -42.77
CA ILE A 664 28.42 -16.30 -43.38
C ILE A 664 27.90 -15.30 -42.34
N ILE A 665 27.93 -14.02 -42.73
CA ILE A 665 27.36 -12.88 -42.01
C ILE A 665 25.83 -12.99 -42.03
N SER A 666 25.20 -12.93 -40.85
CA SER A 666 23.75 -12.96 -40.74
C SER A 666 23.14 -11.66 -41.26
N THR A 667 22.06 -11.77 -42.04
CA THR A 667 21.23 -10.61 -42.41
C THR A 667 20.17 -10.29 -41.37
N SER A 668 19.89 -11.20 -40.43
CA SER A 668 18.90 -11.02 -39.35
C SER A 668 19.25 -11.86 -38.10
N PRO A 669 20.35 -11.55 -37.40
CA PRO A 669 20.90 -12.41 -36.34
C PRO A 669 19.95 -12.59 -35.14
N SER A 670 19.11 -11.58 -34.87
CA SER A 670 18.05 -11.67 -33.85
C SER A 670 17.06 -12.80 -34.14
N SER A 671 16.60 -12.92 -35.41
CA SER A 671 15.64 -13.95 -35.82
C SER A 671 16.21 -15.36 -35.88
N GLU A 672 17.54 -15.49 -35.96
CA GLU A 672 18.24 -16.78 -35.99
C GLU A 672 18.63 -17.27 -34.60
N THR A 673 18.69 -16.36 -33.62
CA THR A 673 19.18 -16.66 -32.27
C THR A 673 18.21 -17.57 -31.52
N ALA A 674 18.77 -18.67 -31.00
CA ALA A 674 18.07 -19.73 -30.29
C ALA A 674 18.88 -20.17 -29.06
N ILE A 675 18.27 -20.98 -28.20
CA ILE A 675 18.93 -21.61 -27.06
C ILE A 675 18.64 -23.11 -27.12
N ILE A 676 19.70 -23.92 -27.06
CA ILE A 676 19.62 -25.39 -27.05
C ILE A 676 20.24 -25.91 -25.75
N ILE A 677 19.56 -26.85 -25.10
CA ILE A 677 20.08 -27.53 -23.92
C ILE A 677 21.09 -28.60 -24.35
N VAL A 678 22.27 -28.57 -23.74
CA VAL A 678 23.29 -29.60 -23.87
C VAL A 678 23.57 -30.15 -22.49
N THR A 679 23.28 -31.43 -22.28
CA THR A 679 23.58 -32.12 -21.03
C THR A 679 24.89 -32.86 -21.10
N ARG A 680 25.38 -33.28 -19.93
CA ARG A 680 26.51 -34.19 -19.82
C ARG A 680 26.28 -35.53 -20.56
N GLU A 681 25.04 -36.01 -20.57
CA GLU A 681 24.66 -37.25 -21.29
C GLU A 681 24.74 -37.06 -22.81
N ASP A 682 24.29 -35.91 -23.31
CA ASP A 682 24.39 -35.57 -24.73
C ASP A 682 25.86 -35.53 -25.18
N ILE A 683 26.75 -34.93 -24.39
CA ILE A 683 28.20 -34.90 -24.67
C ILE A 683 28.78 -36.32 -24.67
N ALA A 684 28.42 -37.15 -23.68
CA ALA A 684 28.91 -38.52 -23.58
C ALA A 684 28.41 -39.45 -24.71
N ALA A 685 27.26 -39.13 -25.32
CA ALA A 685 26.71 -39.86 -26.46
C ALA A 685 27.40 -39.54 -27.81
N ASN A 686 28.26 -38.52 -27.84
CA ASN A 686 28.99 -38.10 -29.04
C ASN A 686 30.46 -38.55 -29.00
N SER A 687 31.18 -38.36 -30.12
CA SER A 687 32.63 -38.59 -30.15
C SER A 687 33.35 -37.65 -29.19
N LYS A 688 34.52 -38.05 -28.68
CA LYS A 688 35.32 -37.23 -27.76
C LYS A 688 35.74 -35.88 -28.36
N ASP A 689 35.84 -35.80 -29.68
CA ASP A 689 36.21 -34.57 -30.39
C ASP A 689 35.03 -33.59 -30.56
N ALA A 690 33.79 -34.04 -30.30
CA ALA A 690 32.59 -33.22 -30.46
C ALA A 690 32.45 -32.12 -29.39
N TYR A 691 33.07 -32.31 -28.22
CA TYR A 691 33.15 -31.32 -27.15
C TYR A 691 34.55 -31.34 -26.54
N VAL A 692 35.29 -30.24 -26.69
CA VAL A 692 36.67 -30.15 -26.19
C VAL A 692 36.86 -28.85 -25.42
N VAL A 693 37.42 -28.96 -24.21
CA VAL A 693 37.97 -27.82 -23.47
C VAL A 693 39.36 -27.53 -24.04
N LEU A 694 39.51 -26.40 -24.73
CA LEU A 694 40.74 -25.98 -25.39
C LEU A 694 41.73 -25.36 -24.39
N GLU A 695 41.22 -24.49 -23.52
CA GLU A 695 42.03 -23.77 -22.54
C GLU A 695 41.17 -23.37 -21.33
N HIS A 696 41.81 -23.35 -20.15
CA HIS A 696 41.27 -22.71 -18.95
C HIS A 696 41.91 -21.32 -18.77
N PRO A 697 41.18 -20.21 -19.03
CA PRO A 697 41.73 -18.86 -18.92
C PRO A 697 42.21 -18.54 -17.50
N ARG A 698 43.41 -17.95 -17.40
CA ARG A 698 44.00 -17.52 -16.13
C ARG A 698 43.50 -16.13 -15.76
N THR A 699 42.52 -16.04 -14.89
CA THR A 699 41.94 -14.78 -14.42
C THR A 699 42.75 -14.16 -13.28
N VAL A 700 42.72 -12.83 -13.18
CA VAL A 700 43.41 -12.10 -12.10
C VAL A 700 42.69 -12.19 -10.76
N GLY A 701 41.35 -12.25 -10.79
CA GLY A 701 40.48 -12.46 -9.62
C GLY A 701 39.48 -13.57 -9.91
N HIS A 702 38.70 -13.95 -8.89
CA HIS A 702 37.83 -15.13 -8.94
C HIS A 702 38.60 -16.39 -9.40
N ILE A 703 39.82 -16.56 -8.88
CA ILE A 703 40.84 -17.48 -9.43
C ILE A 703 40.47 -18.97 -9.34
N ALA A 704 39.41 -19.32 -8.60
CA ALA A 704 38.90 -20.68 -8.50
C ALA A 704 37.60 -20.91 -9.28
N VAL A 705 37.28 -20.03 -10.24
CA VAL A 705 36.10 -20.16 -11.10
C VAL A 705 36.53 -20.64 -12.48
N ASN A 706 35.84 -21.63 -13.04
CA ASN A 706 36.06 -22.06 -14.41
C ASN A 706 35.13 -21.33 -15.38
N GLY A 707 35.68 -20.85 -16.49
CA GLY A 707 34.93 -20.32 -17.63
C GLY A 707 35.70 -20.60 -18.92
N PRO A 708 35.95 -21.88 -19.24
CA PRO A 708 36.94 -22.25 -20.23
C PRO A 708 36.57 -21.89 -21.66
N HIS A 709 37.57 -21.89 -22.53
CA HIS A 709 37.38 -21.90 -23.97
C HIS A 709 37.00 -23.33 -24.39
N VAL A 710 35.76 -23.51 -24.84
CA VAL A 710 35.21 -24.79 -25.28
C VAL A 710 34.88 -24.76 -26.76
N ARG A 711 35.08 -25.90 -27.45
CA ARG A 711 34.70 -26.10 -28.85
C ARG A 711 33.63 -27.18 -28.96
N PHE A 712 32.61 -26.88 -29.74
CA PHE A 712 31.63 -27.82 -30.26
C PHE A 712 31.97 -28.13 -31.71
N GLN A 713 32.13 -29.41 -32.05
CA GLN A 713 32.44 -29.85 -33.42
C GLN A 713 31.55 -31.03 -33.81
N GLY A 714 30.44 -30.72 -34.50
CA GLY A 714 29.48 -31.74 -34.91
C GLY A 714 28.74 -32.37 -33.73
N LEU A 715 28.57 -31.66 -32.61
CA LEU A 715 27.88 -32.20 -31.43
C LEU A 715 26.39 -32.38 -31.73
N ARG A 716 25.91 -33.61 -31.73
CA ARG A 716 24.51 -33.95 -31.95
C ARG A 716 23.73 -33.96 -30.64
N VAL A 717 22.60 -33.26 -30.61
CA VAL A 717 21.66 -33.27 -29.48
C VAL A 717 20.23 -33.46 -29.95
N PRO A 718 19.35 -34.11 -29.17
CA PRO A 718 17.96 -34.32 -29.56
C PRO A 718 17.23 -33.01 -29.85
N LYS A 719 16.33 -33.01 -30.85
CA LYS A 719 15.49 -31.85 -31.18
C LYS A 719 14.65 -31.36 -29.99
N SER A 720 14.25 -32.26 -29.10
CA SER A 720 13.54 -31.94 -27.84
C SER A 720 14.34 -31.04 -26.88
N ASN A 721 15.65 -30.92 -27.08
CA ASN A 721 16.50 -30.05 -26.28
C ASN A 721 16.44 -28.57 -26.73
N LEU A 722 15.75 -28.25 -27.84
CA LEU A 722 15.49 -26.86 -28.21
C LEU A 722 14.65 -26.18 -27.12
N LEU A 723 15.23 -25.19 -26.46
CA LEU A 723 14.61 -24.49 -25.34
C LEU A 723 13.95 -23.19 -25.80
N ALA A 724 14.70 -22.36 -26.53
CA ALA A 724 14.16 -21.14 -27.13
C ALA A 724 14.32 -21.25 -28.65
N PRO A 725 13.23 -21.36 -29.43
CA PRO A 725 13.32 -21.40 -30.88
C PRO A 725 13.87 -20.09 -31.47
N PRO A 726 14.33 -20.12 -32.75
CA PRO A 726 14.85 -18.94 -33.44
C PRO A 726 13.89 -17.74 -33.34
N GLY A 727 14.44 -16.58 -32.97
CA GLY A 727 13.70 -15.33 -32.78
C GLY A 727 13.20 -15.09 -31.35
N SER A 728 13.04 -16.15 -30.54
CA SER A 728 12.71 -16.01 -29.11
C SER A 728 13.95 -16.00 -28.21
N GLY A 729 15.10 -16.48 -28.70
CA GLY A 729 16.35 -16.56 -27.95
C GLY A 729 16.80 -15.23 -27.32
N PRO A 730 16.81 -14.10 -28.05
CA PRO A 730 17.22 -12.80 -27.49
C PRO A 730 16.37 -12.34 -26.31
N GLU A 731 15.05 -12.59 -26.34
CA GLU A 731 14.15 -12.20 -25.25
C GLU A 731 14.43 -13.03 -23.97
N VAL A 732 14.67 -14.33 -24.12
CA VAL A 732 15.02 -15.22 -23.00
C VAL A 732 16.37 -14.83 -22.41
N LEU A 733 17.36 -14.54 -23.26
CA LEU A 733 18.68 -14.07 -22.84
C LEU A 733 18.58 -12.73 -22.12
N ASP A 734 17.85 -11.75 -22.66
CA ASP A 734 17.68 -10.44 -22.05
C ASP A 734 17.09 -10.57 -20.64
N LYS A 735 15.98 -11.32 -20.48
CA LYS A 735 15.36 -11.58 -19.17
C LYS A 735 16.30 -12.26 -18.18
N ALA A 736 17.04 -13.29 -18.62
CA ALA A 736 18.01 -13.97 -17.77
C ALA A 736 19.12 -13.00 -17.31
N PHE A 737 19.64 -12.20 -18.24
CA PHE A 737 20.67 -11.21 -17.94
C PHE A 737 20.16 -9.97 -17.19
N THR A 738 18.86 -9.66 -17.20
CA THR A 738 18.27 -8.61 -16.34
C THR A 738 18.21 -9.08 -14.89
N LEU A 739 17.81 -10.34 -14.66
CA LEU A 739 17.78 -10.95 -13.33
C LEU A 739 19.19 -11.00 -12.73
N SER A 740 20.18 -11.47 -13.50
CA SER A 740 21.57 -11.53 -13.04
C SER A 740 22.20 -10.16 -12.81
N ALA A 741 21.83 -9.15 -13.60
CA ALA A 741 22.29 -7.76 -13.39
C ALA A 741 22.00 -7.25 -11.97
N THR A 742 20.80 -7.56 -11.43
CA THR A 742 20.44 -7.22 -10.05
C THR A 742 21.30 -7.98 -9.03
N MET A 743 21.57 -9.26 -9.27
CA MET A 743 22.43 -10.07 -8.41
C MET A 743 23.87 -9.57 -8.39
N VAL A 744 24.41 -9.10 -9.52
CA VAL A 744 25.73 -8.47 -9.59
C VAL A 744 25.80 -7.18 -8.75
N GLY A 745 24.70 -6.42 -8.69
CA GLY A 745 24.58 -5.31 -7.73
C GLY A 745 24.85 -5.77 -6.29
N ALA A 746 24.25 -6.89 -5.87
CA ALA A 746 24.49 -7.50 -4.55
C ALA A 746 25.92 -8.05 -4.37
N MET A 747 26.54 -8.60 -5.42
CA MET A 747 27.96 -9.00 -5.39
C MET A 747 28.86 -7.80 -5.08
N GLY A 748 28.57 -6.65 -5.72
CA GLY A 748 29.25 -5.39 -5.44
C GLY A 748 29.07 -4.93 -4.00
N VAL A 749 27.85 -5.03 -3.44
CA VAL A 749 27.60 -4.74 -2.02
C VAL A 749 28.42 -5.65 -1.11
N GLY A 750 28.48 -6.95 -1.39
CA GLY A 750 29.26 -7.92 -0.61
C GLY A 750 30.75 -7.55 -0.56
N ILE A 751 31.36 -7.26 -1.72
CA ILE A 751 32.76 -6.80 -1.79
C ILE A 751 32.97 -5.47 -1.05
N MET A 752 32.05 -4.50 -1.20
CA MET A 752 32.12 -3.22 -0.48
C MET A 752 32.02 -3.39 1.04
N ARG A 753 31.15 -4.27 1.53
CA ARG A 753 31.04 -4.60 2.96
C ARG A 753 32.33 -5.20 3.49
N GLN A 754 32.84 -6.21 2.79
CA GLN A 754 34.06 -6.88 3.17
C GLN A 754 35.27 -5.91 3.19
N THR A 755 35.31 -5.00 2.22
CA THR A 755 36.30 -3.92 2.14
C THR A 755 36.18 -2.96 3.31
N PHE A 756 34.96 -2.49 3.60
CA PHE A 756 34.67 -1.58 4.70
C PHE A 756 35.06 -2.18 6.05
N ASP A 757 34.65 -3.42 6.33
CA ASP A 757 34.90 -4.08 7.61
C ASP A 757 36.40 -4.24 7.88
N ARG A 758 37.17 -4.62 6.85
CA ARG A 758 38.64 -4.76 6.93
C ARG A 758 39.34 -3.42 7.10
N ALA A 759 38.94 -2.40 6.33
CA ALA A 759 39.49 -1.06 6.44
C ALA A 759 39.17 -0.42 7.80
N LEU A 760 37.94 -0.58 8.29
CA LEU A 760 37.50 -0.06 9.59
C LEU A 760 38.24 -0.73 10.74
N LEU A 761 38.40 -2.06 10.69
CA LEU A 761 39.16 -2.80 11.69
C LEU A 761 40.59 -2.27 11.76
N TRP A 762 41.26 -2.17 10.59
CA TRP A 762 42.61 -1.63 10.50
C TRP A 762 42.70 -0.20 11.03
N ALA A 763 41.76 0.68 10.65
CA ALA A 763 41.76 2.07 11.08
C ALA A 763 41.55 2.24 12.59
N LYS A 764 40.81 1.32 13.22
CA LYS A 764 40.59 1.29 14.68
C LYS A 764 41.75 0.69 15.46
N SER A 765 42.53 -0.21 14.86
CA SER A 765 43.59 -0.94 15.55
C SER A 765 45.01 -0.42 15.27
N ASN A 766 45.18 0.42 14.25
CA ASN A 766 46.50 0.91 13.83
C ASN A 766 46.65 2.40 14.12
N THR A 767 47.82 2.80 14.62
CA THR A 767 48.16 4.22 14.86
C THR A 767 49.16 4.78 13.86
N ARG A 768 49.81 3.94 13.05
CA ARG A 768 50.92 4.34 12.16
C ARG A 768 51.98 5.21 12.86
N GLY A 769 52.24 4.94 14.14
CA GLY A 769 53.18 5.71 14.96
C GLY A 769 52.62 7.03 15.52
N SER A 770 51.33 7.32 15.33
CA SER A 770 50.63 8.46 15.93
C SER A 770 50.19 8.14 17.37
N LYS A 771 49.77 9.19 18.11
CA LYS A 771 49.15 9.06 19.45
C LYS A 771 47.72 8.52 19.38
N GLU A 772 47.06 8.69 18.25
CA GLU A 772 45.68 8.30 18.02
C GLU A 772 45.62 7.19 16.97
N VAL A 773 44.55 6.40 17.01
CA VAL A 773 44.23 5.44 15.94
C VAL A 773 43.94 6.18 14.64
N MET A 774 44.18 5.53 13.51
CA MET A 774 44.02 6.12 12.18
C MET A 774 42.60 6.62 11.93
N LEU A 775 41.58 6.02 12.55
CA LEU A 775 40.20 6.49 12.48
C LEU A 775 40.01 7.96 12.92
N GLN A 776 40.88 8.50 13.79
CA GLN A 776 40.79 9.90 14.24
C GLN A 776 41.32 10.91 13.19
N LYS A 777 41.97 10.42 12.13
CA LYS A 777 42.44 11.29 11.04
C LYS A 777 41.29 11.51 10.07
N GLN A 778 40.87 12.76 9.90
CA GLN A 778 39.70 13.13 9.08
C GLN A 778 39.77 12.50 7.69
N SER A 779 40.91 12.59 6.99
CA SER A 779 41.05 11.99 5.64
C SER A 779 40.90 10.46 5.60
N VAL A 780 41.24 9.76 6.69
CA VAL A 780 41.01 8.31 6.83
C VAL A 780 39.52 8.04 7.07
N ALA A 781 38.89 8.81 7.97
CA ALA A 781 37.46 8.72 8.23
C ALA A 781 36.63 9.03 6.98
N ASP A 782 37.01 10.04 6.19
CA ASP A 782 36.33 10.45 4.95
C ASP A 782 36.32 9.31 3.91
N LEU A 783 37.43 8.58 3.75
CA LEU A 783 37.49 7.42 2.86
C LEU A 783 36.59 6.28 3.36
N LEU A 784 36.54 6.01 4.67
CA LEU A 784 35.58 5.04 5.24
C LEU A 784 34.13 5.47 5.01
N ILE A 785 33.82 6.75 5.21
CA ILE A 785 32.50 7.33 4.97
C ILE A 785 32.10 7.14 3.51
N LYS A 786 32.99 7.42 2.55
CA LYS A 786 32.75 7.20 1.11
C LYS A 786 32.42 5.75 0.80
N ILE A 787 33.22 4.81 1.31
CA ILE A 787 32.97 3.36 1.12
C ILE A 787 31.61 2.99 1.70
N LYS A 788 31.29 3.47 2.91
CA LYS A 788 30.02 3.16 3.58
C LYS A 788 28.81 3.72 2.83
N ILE A 789 28.90 4.95 2.31
CA ILE A 789 27.86 5.58 1.51
C ILE A 789 27.59 4.77 0.24
N ARG A 790 28.63 4.41 -0.52
CA ARG A 790 28.51 3.57 -1.72
C ARG A 790 27.86 2.22 -1.44
N CYS A 791 28.25 1.60 -0.32
CA CYS A 791 27.67 0.33 0.12
C CYS A 791 26.16 0.45 0.40
N GLU A 792 25.74 1.45 1.18
CA GLU A 792 24.31 1.65 1.52
C GLU A 792 23.47 2.05 0.30
N SER A 793 23.96 2.98 -0.53
CA SER A 793 23.23 3.43 -1.71
C SER A 793 23.05 2.30 -2.72
N THR A 794 24.09 1.49 -2.94
CA THR A 794 24.02 0.33 -3.82
C THR A 794 23.08 -0.74 -3.25
N ARG A 795 23.11 -1.00 -1.94
CA ARG A 795 22.16 -1.95 -1.31
C ARG A 795 20.72 -1.49 -1.51
N ALA A 796 20.44 -0.22 -1.23
CA ALA A 796 19.10 0.35 -1.40
C ALA A 796 18.62 0.23 -2.86
N LEU A 797 19.48 0.59 -3.84
CA LEU A 797 19.15 0.46 -5.26
C LEU A 797 18.96 -1.01 -5.68
N THR A 798 19.79 -1.92 -5.18
CA THR A 798 19.69 -3.36 -5.48
C THR A 798 18.39 -3.95 -4.93
N TRP A 799 18.01 -3.63 -3.70
CA TRP A 799 16.73 -4.07 -3.11
C TRP A 799 15.55 -3.46 -3.85
N ARG A 800 15.68 -2.19 -4.24
CA ARG A 800 14.67 -1.48 -5.01
C ARG A 800 14.46 -2.13 -6.39
N ALA A 801 15.53 -2.44 -7.10
CA ALA A 801 15.50 -3.18 -8.36
C ALA A 801 14.85 -4.55 -8.20
N ALA A 802 15.27 -5.32 -7.18
CA ALA A 802 14.70 -6.63 -6.87
C ALA A 802 13.19 -6.57 -6.54
N HIS A 803 12.74 -5.47 -5.92
CA HIS A 803 11.33 -5.25 -5.63
C HIS A 803 10.52 -4.83 -6.87
N ALA A 804 11.09 -3.98 -7.73
CA ALA A 804 10.40 -3.39 -8.89
C ALA A 804 10.32 -4.36 -10.08
N PHE A 805 11.33 -5.22 -10.27
CA PHE A 805 11.40 -6.15 -11.39
C PHE A 805 10.16 -7.05 -11.47
N GLY A 806 9.52 -7.09 -12.64
CA GLY A 806 8.28 -7.83 -12.88
C GLY A 806 7.02 -7.26 -12.20
N ARG A 807 7.14 -6.19 -11.39
CA ARG A 807 6.01 -5.54 -10.69
C ARG A 807 5.64 -4.19 -11.26
N THR A 808 6.60 -3.45 -11.78
CA THR A 808 6.39 -2.11 -12.33
C THR A 808 6.83 -2.03 -13.79
N PRO A 809 6.17 -1.20 -14.62
CA PRO A 809 6.74 -0.78 -15.90
C PRO A 809 8.16 -0.25 -15.71
N PHE A 810 9.03 -0.52 -16.68
CA PHE A 810 10.44 -0.11 -16.67
C PHE A 810 11.27 -0.61 -15.47
N GLY A 811 10.78 -1.56 -14.67
CA GLY A 811 11.54 -2.09 -13.52
C GLY A 811 12.87 -2.77 -13.88
N SER A 812 13.05 -3.18 -15.15
CA SER A 812 14.32 -3.68 -15.69
C SER A 812 15.43 -2.62 -15.74
N GLU A 813 15.07 -1.35 -15.88
CA GLU A 813 16.03 -0.23 -15.83
C GLU A 813 16.80 -0.23 -14.51
N LEU A 814 16.07 -0.28 -13.38
CA LEU A 814 16.64 -0.30 -12.04
C LEU A 814 17.59 -1.49 -11.84
N CYS A 815 17.36 -2.62 -12.52
CA CYS A 815 18.24 -3.79 -12.49
C CYS A 815 19.59 -3.48 -13.15
N TYR A 816 19.56 -2.79 -14.30
CA TYR A 816 20.76 -2.35 -15.02
C TYR A 816 21.51 -1.25 -14.24
N GLU A 817 20.79 -0.32 -13.63
CA GLU A 817 21.36 0.70 -12.76
C GLU A 817 22.04 0.08 -11.52
N ALA A 818 21.41 -0.90 -10.88
CA ALA A 818 21.99 -1.63 -9.75
C ALA A 818 23.30 -2.33 -10.15
N LYS A 819 23.33 -2.97 -11.33
CA LYS A 819 24.53 -3.59 -11.90
C LYS A 819 25.63 -2.57 -12.09
N ILE A 820 25.32 -1.47 -12.77
CA ILE A 820 26.29 -0.41 -13.11
C ILE A 820 26.85 0.22 -11.83
N LEU A 821 25.98 0.73 -10.97
CA LEU A 821 26.39 1.41 -9.75
C LEU A 821 27.16 0.47 -8.83
N GLY A 822 26.64 -0.73 -8.60
CA GLY A 822 27.26 -1.67 -7.65
C GLY A 822 28.61 -2.19 -8.11
N SER A 823 28.75 -2.49 -9.40
CA SER A 823 30.02 -2.97 -9.96
C SER A 823 31.12 -1.90 -9.96
N GLU A 824 30.80 -0.67 -10.38
CA GLU A 824 31.76 0.45 -10.40
C GLU A 824 32.12 0.88 -8.98
N SER A 825 31.11 0.99 -8.09
CA SER A 825 31.32 1.36 -6.69
C SER A 825 32.17 0.37 -5.90
N ALA A 826 32.11 -0.93 -6.23
CA ALA A 826 32.95 -1.94 -5.61
C ALA A 826 34.43 -1.69 -5.89
N VAL A 827 34.80 -1.43 -7.16
CA VAL A 827 36.19 -1.14 -7.55
C VAL A 827 36.69 0.13 -6.85
N GLU A 828 35.91 1.20 -6.91
CA GLU A 828 36.27 2.48 -6.27
C GLU A 828 36.42 2.35 -4.75
N SER A 829 35.58 1.53 -4.11
CA SER A 829 35.65 1.30 -2.67
C SER A 829 36.90 0.56 -2.24
N VAL A 830 37.32 -0.46 -3.00
CA VAL A 830 38.59 -1.16 -2.72
C VAL A 830 39.78 -0.22 -2.93
N GLN A 831 39.76 0.59 -3.99
CA GLN A 831 40.81 1.58 -4.23
C GLN A 831 40.90 2.63 -3.10
N ASP A 832 39.76 3.13 -2.62
CA ASP A 832 39.71 4.04 -1.48
C ASP A 832 40.24 3.36 -0.20
N ALA A 833 39.98 2.07 0.01
CA ALA A 833 40.54 1.32 1.15
C ALA A 833 42.07 1.11 1.04
N ILE A 834 42.58 0.85 -0.17
CA ILE A 834 44.03 0.78 -0.45
C ILE A 834 44.68 2.12 -0.09
N ASN A 835 44.11 3.23 -0.54
CA ASN A 835 44.59 4.58 -0.25
C ASN A 835 44.53 4.89 1.25
N LEU A 836 43.47 4.46 1.93
CA LEU A 836 43.29 4.62 3.38
C LEU A 836 44.38 3.92 4.19
N VAL A 837 44.66 2.66 3.85
CA VAL A 837 45.68 1.84 4.55
C VAL A 837 47.09 2.27 4.14
N GLY A 838 47.23 2.86 2.95
CA GLY A 838 48.50 3.28 2.37
C GLY A 838 49.32 2.08 1.88
N VAL A 839 50.64 2.28 1.74
CA VAL A 839 51.57 1.29 1.14
C VAL A 839 51.49 -0.12 1.73
N THR A 840 51.08 -0.24 3.00
CA THR A 840 50.91 -1.56 3.64
C THR A 840 49.86 -2.41 2.93
N SER A 841 48.81 -1.83 2.36
CA SER A 841 47.77 -2.56 1.63
C SER A 841 48.26 -3.28 0.37
N TYR A 842 49.45 -2.92 -0.12
CA TYR A 842 50.09 -3.52 -1.29
C TYR A 842 50.79 -4.85 -0.98
N SER A 843 50.96 -5.20 0.30
CA SER A 843 51.51 -6.51 0.68
C SER A 843 50.54 -7.65 0.31
N ARG A 844 51.09 -8.80 -0.09
CA ARG A 844 50.35 -10.06 -0.24
C ARG A 844 49.74 -10.56 1.07
N ASP A 845 50.27 -10.09 2.21
CA ASP A 845 49.73 -10.39 3.54
C ASP A 845 48.47 -9.57 3.87
N GLN A 846 48.08 -8.63 3.00
CA GLN A 846 46.88 -7.82 3.15
C GLN A 846 45.80 -8.24 2.14
N PRO A 847 44.51 -8.21 2.53
CA PRO A 847 43.43 -8.72 1.71
C PRO A 847 43.00 -7.78 0.56
N PHE A 848 43.56 -6.57 0.48
CA PHE A 848 43.05 -5.51 -0.42
C PHE A 848 43.44 -5.72 -1.88
N GLY A 849 44.62 -6.29 -2.16
CA GLY A 849 45.02 -6.63 -3.53
C GLY A 849 44.12 -7.69 -4.15
N ASP A 850 43.81 -8.73 -3.37
CA ASP A 850 42.90 -9.80 -3.73
C ASP A 850 41.46 -9.28 -3.94
N LEU A 851 40.98 -8.43 -3.02
CA LEU A 851 39.68 -7.76 -3.16
C LEU A 851 39.59 -6.91 -4.43
N LEU A 852 40.68 -6.22 -4.82
CA LEU A 852 40.69 -5.38 -6.01
C LEU A 852 40.59 -6.25 -7.26
N GLN A 853 41.37 -7.33 -7.31
CA GLN A 853 41.33 -8.31 -8.39
C GLN A 853 39.95 -8.93 -8.56
N ASP A 854 39.26 -9.22 -7.46
CA ASP A 854 37.88 -9.72 -7.51
C ASP A 854 36.89 -8.63 -7.96
N ALA A 855 37.05 -7.38 -7.50
CA ALA A 855 36.13 -6.29 -7.82
C ALA A 855 36.16 -5.88 -9.31
N ILE A 856 37.34 -5.87 -9.94
CA ILE A 856 37.51 -5.36 -11.32
C ILE A 856 36.79 -6.20 -12.38
N VAL A 857 36.36 -7.42 -12.05
CA VAL A 857 35.56 -8.23 -12.98
C VAL A 857 34.11 -7.76 -13.08
N LEU A 858 33.56 -7.16 -12.01
CA LEU A 858 32.13 -6.87 -11.92
C LEU A 858 31.63 -5.89 -13.01
N PRO A 859 32.39 -4.84 -13.39
CA PRO A 859 31.95 -3.93 -14.45
C PRO A 859 31.99 -4.56 -15.84
N ILE A 860 32.79 -5.62 -16.05
CA ILE A 860 33.07 -6.18 -17.38
C ILE A 860 32.35 -7.51 -17.65
N PHE A 861 32.08 -8.33 -16.63
CA PHE A 861 31.33 -9.58 -16.79
C PHE A 861 29.82 -9.36 -16.73
N ASP A 862 29.06 -10.44 -16.93
CA ASP A 862 27.59 -10.45 -16.89
C ASP A 862 27.00 -9.28 -17.67
N GLY A 863 27.39 -9.17 -18.94
CA GLY A 863 27.13 -8.00 -19.76
C GLY A 863 27.92 -6.77 -19.29
N GLY A 864 29.01 -6.44 -20.00
CA GLY A 864 29.84 -5.29 -19.66
C GLY A 864 29.06 -3.96 -19.60
N ASN A 865 29.41 -3.11 -18.65
CA ASN A 865 28.72 -1.85 -18.36
C ASN A 865 28.66 -0.92 -19.57
N ILE A 866 29.75 -0.85 -20.35
CA ILE A 866 29.89 0.06 -21.49
C ILE A 866 29.14 -0.45 -22.72
N GLY A 867 29.46 -1.68 -23.15
CA GLY A 867 28.97 -2.23 -24.41
C GLY A 867 27.57 -2.85 -24.36
N ILE A 868 27.07 -3.21 -23.16
CA ILE A 868 25.81 -3.94 -23.03
C ILE A 868 24.84 -3.19 -22.11
N ARG A 869 25.15 -3.02 -20.81
CA ARG A 869 24.15 -2.50 -19.83
C ARG A 869 23.71 -1.07 -20.14
N ARG A 870 24.66 -0.19 -20.48
CA ARG A 870 24.33 1.19 -20.89
C ARG A 870 23.57 1.24 -22.22
N ARG A 871 23.76 0.28 -23.13
CA ARG A 871 22.99 0.19 -24.38
C ARG A 871 21.55 -0.27 -24.12
N GLN A 872 21.35 -1.23 -23.21
CA GLN A 872 20.01 -1.64 -22.75
C GLN A 872 19.25 -0.44 -22.17
N ILE A 873 19.87 0.37 -21.30
CA ILE A 873 19.26 1.60 -20.78
C ILE A 873 18.99 2.63 -21.90
N THR A 874 19.94 2.81 -22.82
CA THR A 874 19.75 3.74 -23.97
C THR A 874 18.53 3.34 -24.80
N ASN A 875 18.30 2.03 -25.01
CA ASN A 875 17.12 1.53 -25.72
C ASN A 875 15.82 1.80 -24.96
N LEU A 876 15.83 1.74 -23.61
CA LEU A 876 14.69 2.14 -22.79
C LEU A 876 14.40 3.64 -22.92
N PHE A 877 15.44 4.49 -22.88
CA PHE A 877 15.28 5.94 -23.04
C PHE A 877 14.73 6.35 -24.41
N ALA A 878 15.05 5.58 -25.45
CA ALA A 878 14.55 5.81 -26.80
C ALA A 878 13.08 5.40 -26.99
N ASN A 879 12.49 4.65 -26.05
CA ASN A 879 11.09 4.22 -26.14
C ASN A 879 10.15 5.41 -25.89
N GLU A 880 9.23 5.69 -26.82
CA GLU A 880 8.28 6.82 -26.71
C GLU A 880 7.39 6.76 -25.46
N SER A 881 7.14 5.57 -24.93
CA SER A 881 6.34 5.36 -23.71
C SER A 881 7.13 5.47 -22.41
N TYR A 882 8.43 5.76 -22.50
CA TYR A 882 9.33 5.84 -21.35
C TYR A 882 8.94 6.97 -20.40
N ASP A 883 8.86 6.63 -19.11
CA ASP A 883 8.65 7.56 -18.01
C ASP A 883 9.68 7.26 -16.91
N PRO A 884 10.64 8.18 -16.66
CA PRO A 884 11.79 7.92 -15.79
C PRO A 884 11.41 7.64 -14.34
N TRP A 885 10.22 8.05 -13.89
CA TRP A 885 9.82 7.90 -12.49
C TRP A 885 8.67 6.91 -12.29
N GLN A 886 8.20 6.28 -13.38
CA GLN A 886 7.04 5.41 -13.34
C GLN A 886 7.21 4.22 -12.40
N ALA A 887 8.43 3.66 -12.34
CA ALA A 887 8.71 2.57 -11.43
C ALA A 887 8.45 2.98 -9.97
N THR A 888 8.70 4.25 -9.62
CA THR A 888 8.66 4.80 -8.25
C THR A 888 7.32 5.43 -7.87
N PHE A 889 6.80 6.34 -8.69
CA PHE A 889 5.61 7.11 -8.34
C PHE A 889 4.31 6.58 -8.98
N GLY A 890 4.40 5.61 -9.89
CA GLY A 890 3.25 5.23 -10.72
C GLY A 890 2.84 6.36 -11.68
N LYS A 891 1.68 6.21 -12.32
CA LYS A 891 1.07 7.25 -13.16
C LYS A 891 0.09 8.09 -12.36
#